data_AF-A0A8K0SAR9-F1
#
_entry.id   AF-A0A8K0SAR9-F1
#
_cell.length_a   1.000
_cell.length_b   1.000
_cell.length_c   1.000
_cell.angle_alpha   90.00
_cell.angle_beta   90.00
_cell.angle_gamma   90.00
#
_symmetry.space_group_name_H-M   'P 1'
#
loop_
_entity.id
_entity.type
_entity.pdbx_description
1 polymer ?
#
loop_
_entity_poly.entity_id
_entity_poly.type
_entity_poly.pdbx_seq_one_letter_code
_entity_poly.pdbx_strand_id
1 'polypeptide(L)'
;MSSQGDSQPSQDSTMTLMQENLSEVLYFAYGSNLSTEQMRQRCPYSTPVGLAYLKGWKWIINARGYANVVQLPIDSDEDTPDAEENKQLTTRAKGKGKEKADDEDGVYGLLYLVPPEDEERLDGYEGVPWAYQKFQVDVKWASAKKDEDETLRALVYVDSERVEEDVPRDEYVGRMEEGIEDVVENWGLDEDYAERVMRRFCTILSRHIIRSVKLQPPPTLLYQTRLMTSSSFPAWFARGGTSNGLVIHRKDLPHESQWNQVLPSAMGSPDPYGRQLNGMGSGISSTSKIVILGPPSREDVDVDFTFVQVGIKDGSLDMAGNCGNMSSLVGPAAWDSGLISPKTVEKDGHDGLQWATVRFLNTNTNKVMASKFRVDGESLRYTHEGDYVMDGVPGTGSKVIMSFLDPAGAKTGKALPTGNAVDTLELEDGTKIEASLVDVGNPGVFVSTESLGLADHMALTPAIVEADPSLKAKLEQIRQSGARLMGLDPKTESVPKIVLLFPSSSSSDVDIRCLALSMGQAHKAVPLTLALCLGAASQLKGTIASDLVGGKTKDTVTIGHPSGRVDIGTVIRDGKIESAQLLRTARVLMKGETLVSLLYSMADPKHPYFPLDAVIPGYIPNITGVTELIVTFGAIVGAVVVVALWQTTRTQKPVRPIDRFAVAWFALCNVETITFLAWGPLSLLAAVGILKDWHSRHVVQVIVCTAHAYGVALYYLTNWNESRVHGVAYSRPEALYFWVYYVGFNLPWAVMPLVLLRDSWQQVSKAFAALEEKKME
;
A
#
# COMPACT_ATOMS: atom_id res chain seq x y z
N MET A 1 35.99 50.88 28.02
CA MET A 1 36.58 49.53 27.88
C MET A 1 35.49 48.66 27.26
N SER A 2 35.40 48.67 25.93
CA SER A 2 35.92 47.64 24.98
C SER A 2 34.90 46.52 24.81
N SER A 3 33.97 46.59 23.85
CA SER A 3 34.12 46.29 22.41
C SER A 3 34.60 44.87 22.12
N GLN A 4 33.69 44.02 21.63
CA GLN A 4 33.92 43.16 20.47
C GLN A 4 32.56 42.68 19.97
N GLY A 5 32.08 43.32 18.92
CA GLY A 5 31.15 42.73 17.98
C GLY A 5 31.97 42.18 16.83
N ASP A 6 31.65 40.96 16.41
CA ASP A 6 32.10 40.42 15.14
C ASP A 6 30.90 40.30 14.22
N SER A 7 31.03 41.00 13.10
CA SER A 7 30.10 41.07 11.99
C SER A 7 30.81 40.56 10.74
N GLN A 8 30.08 39.70 10.00
CA GLN A 8 30.19 39.36 8.57
C GLN A 8 31.27 38.33 8.13
N PRO A 9 31.08 37.59 7.00
CA PRO A 9 30.19 37.92 5.86
C PRO A 9 29.27 36.80 5.31
N SER A 10 28.27 37.26 4.57
CA SER A 10 27.51 36.49 3.57
C SER A 10 28.46 35.90 2.52
N GLN A 11 28.40 34.59 2.33
CA GLN A 11 28.99 33.94 1.15
C GLN A 11 27.89 33.75 0.11
N ASP A 12 27.99 34.54 -0.96
CA ASP A 12 27.50 34.20 -2.29
C ASP A 12 27.94 32.77 -2.62
N SER A 13 26.99 31.86 -2.75
CA SER A 13 27.24 30.57 -3.39
C SER A 13 27.08 30.78 -4.90
N THR A 14 28.17 31.18 -5.52
CA THR A 14 28.37 31.18 -6.96
C THR A 14 28.01 29.79 -7.50
N MET A 15 26.99 29.74 -8.35
CA MET A 15 26.71 28.61 -9.25
C MET A 15 28.01 28.18 -9.93
N THR A 16 28.56 27.06 -9.48
CA THR A 16 29.60 26.37 -10.24
C THR A 16 28.87 25.54 -11.28
N LEU A 17 28.46 26.20 -12.36
CA LEU A 17 28.13 25.54 -13.62
C LEU A 17 29.42 24.86 -14.09
N MET A 18 29.53 23.55 -13.88
CA MET A 18 30.51 22.75 -14.62
C MET A 18 30.07 22.76 -16.08
N GLN A 19 30.74 23.64 -16.81
CA GLN A 19 30.67 23.79 -18.25
C GLN A 19 31.52 22.66 -18.86
N GLU A 20 30.96 21.45 -18.95
CA GLU A 20 31.56 20.36 -19.72
C GLU A 20 30.53 19.77 -20.71
N ASN A 21 30.67 20.19 -21.97
CA ASN A 21 30.27 19.50 -23.21
C ASN A 21 28.93 18.74 -23.22
N LEU A 22 27.81 19.46 -23.28
CA LEU A 22 26.54 18.94 -23.77
C LEU A 22 26.35 19.39 -25.22
N SER A 23 26.77 18.56 -26.18
CA SER A 23 26.29 18.66 -27.56
C SER A 23 24.88 18.05 -27.61
N GLU A 24 23.90 18.75 -27.05
CA GLU A 24 22.49 18.36 -27.14
C GLU A 24 22.01 18.55 -28.59
N VAL A 25 21.38 17.51 -29.14
CA VAL A 25 20.83 17.54 -30.51
C VAL A 25 19.34 17.86 -30.41
N LEU A 26 18.89 18.85 -31.19
CA LEU A 26 17.47 19.16 -31.30
C LEU A 26 16.84 18.19 -32.31
N TYR A 27 15.83 17.43 -31.89
CA TYR A 27 15.15 16.42 -32.71
C TYR A 27 13.72 16.85 -33.05
N PHE A 28 13.35 16.79 -34.32
CA PHE A 28 12.00 17.04 -34.83
C PHE A 28 11.21 15.73 -34.93
N ALA A 29 10.32 15.52 -33.96
CA ALA A 29 9.50 14.33 -33.88
C ALA A 29 8.20 14.45 -34.69
N TYR A 30 7.81 13.37 -35.35
CA TYR A 30 6.54 13.23 -36.07
C TYR A 30 6.00 11.79 -35.94
N GLY A 31 4.75 11.57 -36.31
CA GLY A 31 4.10 10.25 -36.18
C GLY A 31 3.95 9.81 -34.71
N SER A 32 4.27 8.56 -34.39
CA SER A 32 4.14 8.06 -33.01
C SER A 32 5.12 8.72 -32.01
N ASN A 33 6.23 9.31 -32.49
CA ASN A 33 7.17 10.03 -31.64
C ASN A 33 6.65 11.42 -31.21
N LEU A 34 5.48 11.84 -31.70
CA LEU A 34 4.76 12.99 -31.15
C LEU A 34 4.33 12.75 -29.70
N SER A 35 4.13 11.48 -29.30
CA SER A 35 3.79 11.12 -27.91
C SER A 35 4.98 11.32 -26.99
N THR A 36 4.81 12.22 -26.02
CA THR A 36 5.80 12.50 -24.97
C THR A 36 6.03 11.31 -24.04
N GLU A 37 5.00 10.51 -23.78
CA GLU A 37 5.10 9.27 -22.99
C GLU A 37 5.95 8.22 -23.74
N GLN A 38 5.69 8.03 -25.03
CA GLN A 38 6.49 7.11 -25.85
C GLN A 38 7.95 7.58 -25.96
N MET A 39 8.17 8.89 -26.16
CA MET A 39 9.52 9.45 -26.21
C MET A 39 10.25 9.30 -24.88
N ARG A 40 9.58 9.44 -23.73
CA ARG A 40 10.19 9.21 -22.41
C ARG A 40 10.60 7.75 -22.20
N GLN A 41 9.86 6.79 -22.75
CA GLN A 41 10.22 5.37 -22.67
C GLN A 41 11.43 5.03 -23.57
N ARG A 42 11.49 5.61 -24.77
CA ARG A 42 12.60 5.40 -25.71
C ARG A 42 13.87 6.15 -25.31
N CYS A 43 13.71 7.40 -24.88
CA CYS A 43 14.73 8.39 -24.57
C CYS A 43 14.40 9.08 -23.22
N PRO A 44 14.76 8.46 -22.07
CA PRO A 44 14.37 8.93 -20.73
C PRO A 44 14.89 10.29 -20.31
N TYR A 45 15.97 10.76 -20.96
CA TYR A 45 16.60 12.04 -20.67
C TYR A 45 16.23 13.11 -21.72
N SER A 46 15.44 12.75 -22.74
CA SER A 46 14.94 13.71 -23.72
C SER A 46 13.94 14.69 -23.11
N THR A 47 14.04 15.97 -23.48
CA THR A 47 13.17 17.03 -22.96
C THR A 47 12.35 17.64 -24.09
N PRO A 48 11.00 17.59 -24.06
CA PRO A 48 10.19 18.26 -25.07
C PRO A 48 10.27 19.78 -24.91
N VAL A 49 10.49 20.48 -26.03
CA VAL A 49 10.76 21.92 -26.06
C VAL A 49 9.54 22.70 -26.53
N GLY A 50 8.88 22.25 -27.60
CA GLY A 50 7.69 22.91 -28.13
C GLY A 50 7.37 22.55 -29.58
N LEU A 51 6.19 22.99 -30.03
CA LEU A 51 5.69 22.73 -31.37
C LEU A 51 6.44 23.56 -32.43
N ALA A 52 6.89 22.89 -33.48
CA ALA A 52 7.58 23.50 -34.61
C ALA A 52 6.90 23.16 -35.94
N TYR A 53 7.11 24.02 -36.92
CA TYR A 53 6.59 23.92 -38.27
C TYR A 53 7.73 23.77 -39.27
N LEU A 54 7.67 22.71 -40.06
CA LEU A 54 8.62 22.37 -41.11
C LEU A 54 8.01 22.70 -42.47
N LYS A 55 8.42 23.82 -43.07
CA LYS A 55 7.87 24.31 -44.35
C LYS A 55 8.46 23.57 -45.55
N GLY A 56 7.64 23.28 -46.56
CA GLY A 56 8.07 22.62 -47.81
C GLY A 56 8.23 21.10 -47.69
N TRP A 57 7.65 20.51 -46.65
CA TRP A 57 7.61 19.07 -46.42
C TRP A 57 6.17 18.60 -46.31
N LYS A 58 5.94 17.33 -46.66
CA LYS A 58 4.65 16.67 -46.63
C LYS A 58 4.68 15.47 -45.71
N TRP A 59 3.68 15.36 -44.85
CA TRP A 59 3.49 14.19 -43.98
C TRP A 59 2.74 13.09 -44.74
N ILE A 60 3.25 11.86 -44.67
CA ILE A 60 2.66 10.69 -45.32
C ILE A 60 2.75 9.45 -44.42
N ILE A 61 2.00 8.41 -44.76
CA ILE A 61 2.29 7.04 -44.34
C ILE A 61 3.01 6.34 -45.50
N ASN A 62 4.19 5.76 -45.25
CA ASN A 62 4.95 5.05 -46.28
C ASN A 62 4.41 3.62 -46.52
N ALA A 63 4.92 2.94 -47.55
CA ALA A 63 4.55 1.57 -47.89
C ALA A 63 4.82 0.50 -46.79
N ARG A 64 5.53 0.84 -45.71
CA ARG A 64 5.68 -0.05 -44.53
C ARG A 64 4.50 0.09 -43.55
N GLY A 65 3.66 1.11 -43.76
CA GLY A 65 2.53 1.47 -42.92
C GLY A 65 2.92 2.29 -41.67
N TYR A 66 4.04 3.03 -41.75
CA TYR A 66 4.54 3.93 -40.69
C TYR A 66 4.62 5.38 -41.20
N ALA A 67 4.58 6.36 -40.29
CA ALA A 67 4.66 7.77 -40.66
C ALA A 67 6.03 8.12 -41.28
N ASN A 68 6.03 9.04 -42.23
CA ASN A 68 7.22 9.58 -42.87
C ASN A 68 6.98 11.05 -43.25
N VAL A 69 8.06 11.83 -43.41
CA VAL A 69 8.00 13.19 -43.95
C VAL A 69 8.82 13.27 -45.24
N VAL A 70 8.26 13.83 -46.30
CA VAL A 70 8.88 13.88 -47.63
C VAL A 70 8.98 15.32 -48.10
N GLN A 71 10.15 15.73 -48.58
CA GLN A 71 10.36 17.08 -49.10
C GLN A 71 9.60 17.28 -50.42
N LEU A 72 8.86 18.39 -50.53
CA LEU A 72 8.17 18.78 -51.75
C LEU A 72 9.16 19.39 -52.75
N PRO A 73 8.93 19.27 -54.07
CA PRO A 73 9.76 19.93 -55.07
C PRO A 73 9.73 21.45 -54.87
N ILE A 74 10.90 22.07 -54.72
CA ILE A 74 11.03 23.53 -54.62
C ILE A 74 10.77 24.11 -56.02
N ASP A 75 9.72 24.91 -56.18
CA ASP A 75 9.60 25.82 -57.32
C ASP A 75 10.71 26.87 -57.17
N SER A 76 11.66 26.84 -58.10
CA SER A 76 12.83 27.69 -58.11
C SER A 76 12.43 29.14 -58.35
N ASP A 77 12.42 29.95 -57.30
CA ASP A 77 12.59 31.41 -57.38
C ASP A 77 13.09 31.90 -56.01
N GLU A 78 14.40 31.78 -55.75
CA GLU A 78 15.27 32.83 -55.18
C GLU A 78 16.65 32.26 -54.79
N ASP A 79 17.68 32.93 -55.32
CA ASP A 79 19.10 32.60 -55.26
C ASP A 79 19.66 32.59 -53.82
N THR A 80 20.26 31.49 -53.40
CA THR A 80 21.35 31.49 -52.40
C THR A 80 22.39 30.40 -52.71
N PRO A 81 23.70 30.71 -52.66
CA PRO A 81 24.76 29.77 -52.97
C PRO A 81 25.18 29.04 -51.70
N ASP A 82 24.67 27.83 -51.48
CA ASP A 82 25.32 26.74 -50.69
C ASP A 82 24.38 25.53 -50.69
N ALA A 83 24.26 24.85 -51.84
CA ALA A 83 23.46 23.64 -51.95
C ALA A 83 24.15 22.64 -52.89
N GLU A 84 25.19 21.97 -52.38
CA GLU A 84 25.87 20.89 -53.11
C GLU A 84 25.75 19.50 -52.45
N GLU A 85 24.86 19.29 -51.47
CA GLU A 85 24.75 17.97 -50.82
C GLU A 85 23.38 17.26 -50.88
N ASN A 86 22.33 17.84 -51.45
CA ASN A 86 21.00 17.17 -51.54
C ASN A 86 20.44 17.10 -52.97
N LYS A 87 21.20 16.49 -53.88
CA LYS A 87 20.77 16.24 -55.27
C LYS A 87 20.79 14.75 -55.61
N GLN A 88 19.87 13.98 -55.04
CA GLN A 88 19.53 12.64 -55.55
C GLN A 88 18.25 12.11 -54.90
N LEU A 89 17.07 12.53 -55.37
CA LEU A 89 15.80 11.78 -55.26
C LEU A 89 14.63 12.54 -55.91
N THR A 90 14.70 12.76 -57.22
CA THR A 90 13.52 13.19 -57.99
C THR A 90 13.49 12.48 -59.34
N THR A 91 12.96 11.27 -59.38
CA THR A 91 12.29 10.79 -60.59
C THR A 91 11.12 9.88 -60.25
N ARG A 92 9.94 10.30 -60.70
CA ARG A 92 8.84 9.49 -61.25
C ARG A 92 7.55 9.39 -60.42
N ALA A 93 6.75 10.46 -60.44
CA ALA A 93 5.29 10.35 -60.62
C ALA A 93 4.72 11.69 -61.12
N LYS A 94 4.18 11.70 -62.35
CA LYS A 94 3.41 12.83 -62.92
C LYS A 94 1.94 12.38 -62.98
N GLY A 95 1.06 13.05 -62.25
CA GLY A 95 -0.39 12.88 -62.33
C GLY A 95 -1.10 14.16 -61.90
N LYS A 96 -1.95 14.69 -62.78
CA LYS A 96 -2.57 16.02 -62.71
C LYS A 96 -3.74 16.09 -61.72
N GLY A 97 -3.81 17.19 -60.98
CA GLY A 97 -5.03 17.68 -60.32
C GLY A 97 -4.72 19.01 -59.63
N LYS A 98 -5.35 20.09 -60.09
CA LYS A 98 -5.06 21.48 -59.72
C LYS A 98 -6.23 21.97 -58.89
N GLU A 99 -6.07 22.25 -57.60
CA GLU A 99 -7.04 23.04 -56.83
C GLU A 99 -6.38 23.73 -55.63
N LYS A 100 -6.58 25.06 -55.60
CA LYS A 100 -6.42 26.09 -54.56
C LYS A 100 -5.31 25.97 -53.51
N ALA A 101 -4.39 26.94 -53.58
CA ALA A 101 -3.41 27.27 -52.54
C ALA A 101 -4.11 27.88 -51.32
N ASP A 102 -4.16 27.13 -50.21
CA ASP A 102 -4.45 27.58 -48.86
C ASP A 102 -3.57 26.72 -47.91
N ASP A 103 -2.58 27.30 -47.22
CA ASP A 103 -1.81 26.74 -46.06
C ASP A 103 -1.29 25.27 -46.10
N GLU A 104 -1.14 24.62 -47.27
CA GLU A 104 -0.86 23.17 -47.34
C GLU A 104 0.63 22.73 -47.33
N ASP A 105 1.60 23.65 -47.35
CA ASP A 105 3.02 23.29 -47.58
C ASP A 105 3.87 23.22 -46.30
N GLY A 106 3.49 22.37 -45.34
CA GLY A 106 4.37 22.05 -44.22
C GLY A 106 3.84 21.07 -43.18
N VAL A 107 4.75 20.59 -42.34
CA VAL A 107 4.50 19.58 -41.31
C VAL A 107 4.69 20.17 -39.92
N TYR A 108 3.69 20.02 -39.05
CA TYR A 108 3.87 20.27 -37.62
C TYR A 108 4.48 19.05 -36.92
N GLY A 109 5.46 19.30 -36.07
CA GLY A 109 6.13 18.29 -35.25
C GLY A 109 6.56 18.85 -33.90
N LEU A 110 6.86 17.96 -32.96
CA LEU A 110 7.27 18.33 -31.60
C LEU A 110 8.79 18.27 -31.48
N LEU A 111 9.40 19.34 -30.98
CA LEU A 111 10.85 19.40 -30.77
C LEU A 111 11.26 18.79 -29.44
N TYR A 112 12.34 18.01 -29.46
CA TYR A 112 12.98 17.44 -28.27
C TYR A 112 14.45 17.82 -28.22
N LEU A 113 14.95 18.18 -27.03
CA LEU A 113 16.39 18.16 -26.74
C LEU A 113 16.78 16.74 -26.38
N VAL A 114 17.66 16.13 -27.18
CA VAL A 114 18.06 14.74 -27.05
C VAL A 114 19.56 14.68 -26.73
N PRO A 115 19.95 14.16 -25.56
CA PRO A 115 21.35 13.87 -25.25
C PRO A 115 21.93 12.79 -26.17
N PRO A 116 23.25 12.76 -26.42
CA PRO A 116 23.88 11.77 -27.32
C PRO A 116 23.56 10.30 -26.98
N GLU A 117 23.45 9.96 -25.69
CA GLU A 117 23.10 8.60 -25.25
C GLU A 117 21.67 8.19 -25.65
N ASP A 118 20.74 9.16 -25.66
CA ASP A 118 19.37 8.94 -26.07
C ASP A 118 19.21 8.96 -27.59
N GLU A 119 20.09 9.67 -28.31
CA GLU A 119 20.17 9.62 -29.78
C GLU A 119 20.54 8.20 -30.27
N GLU A 120 21.53 7.56 -29.65
CA GLU A 120 21.91 6.17 -29.99
C GLU A 120 20.76 5.18 -29.79
N ARG A 121 19.95 5.39 -28.74
CA ARG A 121 18.76 4.59 -28.48
C ARG A 121 17.69 4.85 -29.52
N LEU A 122 17.48 6.11 -29.88
CA LEU A 122 16.51 6.52 -30.89
C LEU A 122 16.87 5.96 -32.28
N ASP A 123 18.15 5.97 -32.64
CA ASP A 123 18.67 5.34 -33.86
C ASP A 123 18.32 3.83 -33.93
N GLY A 124 18.35 3.14 -32.79
CA GLY A 124 17.93 1.74 -32.68
C GLY A 124 16.44 1.52 -32.92
N TYR A 125 15.57 2.43 -32.42
CA TYR A 125 14.13 2.35 -32.60
C TYR A 125 13.67 2.76 -34.01
N GLU A 126 14.31 3.76 -34.60
CA GLU A 126 14.05 4.20 -35.99
C GLU A 126 14.70 3.27 -37.02
N GLY A 127 15.59 2.37 -36.58
CA GLY A 127 16.23 1.39 -37.44
C GLY A 127 17.20 2.03 -38.42
N VAL A 128 17.99 2.99 -37.95
CA VAL A 128 19.00 3.67 -38.76
C VAL A 128 20.13 2.69 -39.11
N PRO A 129 20.65 2.67 -40.35
CA PRO A 129 20.23 3.44 -41.53
C PRO A 129 19.27 2.66 -42.47
N TRP A 130 18.77 1.49 -42.06
CA TRP A 130 18.05 0.55 -42.93
C TRP A 130 16.55 0.87 -43.08
N ALA A 131 15.96 1.58 -42.12
CA ALA A 131 14.56 1.97 -42.10
C ALA A 131 14.37 3.48 -42.33
N TYR A 132 15.15 4.32 -41.65
CA TYR A 132 15.16 5.77 -41.82
C TYR A 132 16.60 6.29 -41.84
N GLN A 133 16.85 7.40 -42.55
CA GLN A 133 18.13 8.12 -42.52
C GLN A 133 18.01 9.45 -41.77
N LYS A 134 19.13 9.94 -41.25
CA LYS A 134 19.23 11.19 -40.48
C LYS A 134 19.44 12.38 -41.40
N PHE A 135 18.57 13.40 -41.31
CA PHE A 135 18.69 14.67 -42.01
C PHE A 135 18.65 15.85 -41.04
N GLN A 136 19.38 16.91 -41.35
CA GLN A 136 19.28 18.18 -40.63
C GLN A 136 18.36 19.12 -41.41
N VAL A 137 17.30 19.61 -40.77
CA VAL A 137 16.30 20.48 -41.38
C VAL A 137 16.11 21.76 -40.57
N ASP A 138 15.73 22.83 -41.26
CA ASP A 138 15.41 24.10 -40.63
C ASP A 138 13.92 24.18 -40.34
N VAL A 139 13.57 24.42 -39.08
CA VAL A 139 12.19 24.47 -38.58
C VAL A 139 11.92 25.81 -37.91
N LYS A 140 10.65 26.25 -37.97
CA LYS A 140 10.18 27.48 -37.31
C LYS A 140 9.31 27.15 -36.10
N TRP A 141 9.25 28.02 -35.10
CA TRP A 141 8.32 27.86 -33.99
C TRP A 141 6.87 28.03 -34.44
N ALA A 142 5.95 27.23 -33.89
CA ALA A 142 4.53 27.31 -34.21
C ALA A 142 3.73 28.29 -33.31
N SER A 143 4.33 28.90 -32.28
CA SER A 143 3.62 29.71 -31.26
C SER A 143 3.94 31.21 -31.35
N ALA A 144 2.89 32.04 -31.34
CA ALA A 144 2.90 33.51 -31.46
C ALA A 144 3.52 34.30 -30.28
N LYS A 145 4.46 33.72 -29.50
CA LYS A 145 5.04 34.36 -28.30
C LYS A 145 6.57 34.45 -28.27
N LYS A 146 7.27 34.04 -29.32
CA LYS A 146 8.69 34.32 -29.55
C LYS A 146 8.89 34.69 -31.01
N ASP A 147 9.86 35.58 -31.28
CA ASP A 147 10.17 36.17 -32.58
C ASP A 147 9.92 35.21 -33.76
N GLU A 148 8.98 35.56 -34.65
CA GLU A 148 8.46 34.69 -35.73
C GLU A 148 9.49 34.35 -36.83
N ASP A 149 10.74 34.84 -36.72
CA ASP A 149 11.78 34.71 -37.74
C ASP A 149 13.01 33.87 -37.30
N GLU A 150 13.03 33.29 -36.10
CA GLU A 150 14.13 32.41 -35.69
C GLU A 150 13.97 30.99 -36.28
N THR A 151 14.84 30.63 -37.22
CA THR A 151 14.95 29.26 -37.77
C THR A 151 15.88 28.41 -36.90
N LEU A 152 15.39 27.27 -36.43
CA LEU A 152 16.17 26.31 -35.65
C LEU A 152 16.59 25.14 -36.54
N ARG A 153 17.82 24.65 -36.35
CA ARG A 153 18.31 23.44 -37.01
C ARG A 153 18.00 22.22 -36.15
N ALA A 154 17.23 21.28 -36.70
CA ALA A 154 16.82 20.06 -36.00
C ALA A 154 17.10 18.81 -36.83
N LEU A 155 17.43 17.72 -36.15
CA LEU A 155 17.54 16.37 -36.70
C LEU A 155 16.13 15.83 -37.00
N VAL A 156 15.95 15.21 -38.15
CA VAL A 156 14.73 14.47 -38.51
C VAL A 156 15.11 13.14 -39.16
N TYR A 157 14.34 12.10 -38.87
CA TYR A 157 14.48 10.79 -39.51
C TYR A 157 13.59 10.73 -40.74
N VAL A 158 14.09 10.31 -41.90
CA VAL A 158 13.32 10.25 -43.15
C VAL A 158 13.56 8.93 -43.87
N ASP A 159 12.51 8.24 -44.31
CA ASP A 159 12.61 7.11 -45.24
C ASP A 159 12.67 7.69 -46.66
N SER A 160 13.88 7.81 -47.20
CA SER A 160 14.12 8.37 -48.54
C SER A 160 13.84 7.39 -49.69
N GLU A 161 13.69 6.09 -49.40
CA GLU A 161 13.42 5.06 -50.41
C GLU A 161 11.92 4.90 -50.68
N ARG A 162 11.08 5.08 -49.65
CA ARG A 162 9.62 4.82 -49.70
C ARG A 162 8.83 6.11 -49.46
N VAL A 163 8.74 6.91 -50.52
CA VAL A 163 8.10 8.24 -50.50
C VAL A 163 6.65 8.25 -51.03
N GLU A 164 6.09 7.09 -51.38
CA GLU A 164 4.69 6.95 -51.82
C GLU A 164 3.73 6.76 -50.62
N GLU A 165 2.51 7.30 -50.75
CA GLU A 165 1.45 7.19 -49.76
C GLU A 165 0.83 5.78 -49.71
N ASP A 166 0.68 5.23 -48.51
CA ASP A 166 0.01 3.95 -48.25
C ASP A 166 -0.84 4.02 -46.97
N VAL A 167 -1.46 2.90 -46.58
CA VAL A 167 -2.34 2.79 -45.40
C VAL A 167 -1.52 2.38 -44.16
N PRO A 168 -1.79 2.97 -42.97
CA PRO A 168 -1.09 2.61 -41.74
C PRO A 168 -1.42 1.19 -41.31
N ARG A 169 -0.47 0.53 -40.66
CA ARG A 169 -0.71 -0.78 -40.05
C ARG A 169 -1.66 -0.66 -38.86
N ASP A 170 -2.55 -1.64 -38.69
CA ASP A 170 -3.49 -1.67 -37.57
C ASP A 170 -2.78 -1.57 -36.20
N GLU A 171 -1.62 -2.20 -36.04
CA GLU A 171 -0.78 -2.15 -34.83
C GLU A 171 -0.10 -0.78 -34.58
N TYR A 172 -0.04 0.07 -35.60
CA TYR A 172 0.59 1.39 -35.54
C TYR A 172 -0.42 2.51 -35.30
N VAL A 173 -1.65 2.35 -35.81
CA VAL A 173 -2.72 3.36 -35.71
C VAL A 173 -2.93 3.84 -34.27
N GLY A 174 -2.96 2.93 -33.28
CA GLY A 174 -3.14 3.31 -31.87
C GLY A 174 -2.02 4.21 -31.34
N ARG A 175 -0.75 3.83 -31.61
CA ARG A 175 0.42 4.61 -31.16
C ARG A 175 0.55 5.96 -31.87
N MET A 176 0.11 6.02 -33.13
CA MET A 176 0.06 7.26 -33.89
C MET A 176 -1.03 8.19 -33.34
N GLU A 177 -2.21 7.66 -33.04
CA GLU A 177 -3.33 8.44 -32.47
C GLU A 177 -2.98 9.00 -31.09
N GLU A 178 -2.35 8.21 -30.22
CA GLU A 178 -1.85 8.68 -28.92
C GLU A 178 -0.87 9.85 -29.08
N GLY A 179 0.00 9.81 -30.10
CA GLY A 179 0.90 10.92 -30.40
C GLY A 179 0.18 12.17 -30.91
N ILE A 180 -0.84 12.01 -31.75
CA ILE A 180 -1.65 13.11 -32.28
C ILE A 180 -2.47 13.77 -31.16
N GLU A 181 -3.15 12.97 -30.33
CA GLU A 181 -3.95 13.48 -29.19
C GLU A 181 -3.04 14.25 -28.22
N ASP A 182 -1.84 13.76 -27.91
CA ASP A 182 -0.89 14.45 -27.02
C ASP A 182 -0.51 15.84 -27.56
N VAL A 183 -0.16 15.98 -28.84
CA VAL A 183 0.23 17.29 -29.40
C VAL A 183 -0.93 18.26 -29.60
N VAL A 184 -2.14 17.77 -29.85
CA VAL A 184 -3.33 18.64 -29.94
C VAL A 184 -3.77 19.11 -28.56
N GLU A 185 -3.86 18.22 -27.57
CA GLU A 185 -4.32 18.56 -26.22
C GLU A 185 -3.29 19.42 -25.46
N ASN A 186 -2.00 19.12 -25.62
CA ASN A 186 -0.95 19.62 -24.71
C ASN A 186 -0.04 20.66 -25.34
N TRP A 187 0.16 20.61 -26.66
CA TRP A 187 1.12 21.45 -27.37
C TRP A 187 0.46 22.43 -28.36
N GLY A 188 -0.87 22.41 -28.46
CA GLY A 188 -1.65 23.40 -29.20
C GLY A 188 -1.62 23.22 -30.71
N LEU A 189 -1.43 21.98 -31.20
CA LEU A 189 -1.63 21.67 -32.62
C LEU A 189 -3.11 21.86 -32.99
N ASP A 190 -3.38 22.43 -34.16
CA ASP A 190 -4.74 22.61 -34.65
C ASP A 190 -5.41 21.26 -34.98
N GLU A 191 -6.57 21.02 -34.38
CA GLU A 191 -7.35 19.78 -34.56
C GLU A 191 -7.75 19.59 -36.03
N ASP A 192 -8.09 20.68 -36.72
CA ASP A 192 -8.47 20.64 -38.13
C ASP A 192 -7.28 20.24 -39.02
N TYR A 193 -6.06 20.66 -38.69
CA TYR A 193 -4.85 20.18 -39.35
C TYR A 193 -4.61 18.68 -39.11
N ALA A 194 -4.71 18.22 -37.85
CA ALA A 194 -4.53 16.81 -37.49
C ALA A 194 -5.53 15.90 -38.25
N GLU A 195 -6.78 16.34 -38.39
CA GLU A 195 -7.83 15.60 -39.09
C GLU A 195 -7.58 15.51 -40.60
N ARG A 196 -7.13 16.61 -41.22
CA ARG A 196 -6.87 16.70 -42.67
C ARG A 196 -5.59 16.00 -43.11
N VAL A 197 -4.51 16.15 -42.33
CA VAL A 197 -3.16 15.72 -42.74
C VAL A 197 -2.79 14.35 -42.17
N MET A 198 -3.06 14.10 -40.88
CA MET A 198 -2.61 12.87 -40.21
C MET A 198 -3.69 11.79 -40.21
N ARG A 199 -4.90 12.09 -39.70
CA ARG A 199 -5.98 11.11 -39.56
C ARG A 199 -6.70 10.75 -40.86
N ARG A 200 -6.42 11.45 -41.96
CA ARG A 200 -6.92 11.11 -43.30
C ARG A 200 -6.56 9.68 -43.72
N PHE A 201 -5.44 9.15 -43.24
CA PHE A 201 -4.96 7.81 -43.58
C PHE A 201 -5.65 6.68 -42.79
N CYS A 202 -6.41 7.00 -41.73
CA CYS A 202 -7.10 6.01 -40.90
C CYS A 202 -8.48 5.62 -41.48
N THR A 203 -8.74 4.31 -41.64
CA THR A 203 -10.03 3.81 -42.18
C THR A 203 -11.22 4.06 -41.24
N ILE A 204 -12.45 4.10 -41.77
CA ILE A 204 -13.71 4.29 -41.00
C ILE A 204 -13.87 3.22 -39.91
N LEU A 205 -13.40 2.00 -40.15
CA LEU A 205 -13.48 0.89 -39.19
C LEU A 205 -12.49 1.07 -38.04
N SER A 206 -11.26 1.51 -38.32
CA SER A 206 -10.29 1.90 -37.28
C SER A 206 -10.80 3.08 -36.45
N ARG A 207 -11.46 4.07 -37.08
CA ARG A 207 -12.13 5.19 -36.39
C ARG A 207 -13.29 4.72 -35.50
N HIS A 208 -14.03 3.68 -35.89
CA HIS A 208 -15.11 3.10 -35.10
C HIS A 208 -14.59 2.29 -33.91
N ILE A 209 -13.52 1.50 -34.09
CA ILE A 209 -12.86 0.76 -32.99
C ILE A 209 -12.36 1.75 -31.93
N ILE A 210 -11.67 2.82 -32.35
CA ILE A 210 -11.21 3.90 -31.46
C ILE A 210 -12.39 4.58 -30.74
N ARG A 211 -13.50 4.88 -31.44
CA ARG A 211 -14.71 5.46 -30.82
C ARG A 211 -15.50 4.49 -29.93
N SER A 212 -15.46 3.19 -30.19
CA SER A 212 -16.16 2.18 -29.39
C SER A 212 -15.41 1.79 -28.12
N VAL A 213 -14.07 1.99 -28.08
CA VAL A 213 -13.27 1.99 -26.85
C VAL A 213 -13.53 3.27 -26.02
N LYS A 214 -13.98 4.38 -26.66
CA LYS A 214 -14.33 5.67 -26.03
C LYS A 214 -15.65 5.71 -25.22
N LEU A 215 -16.30 4.59 -24.91
CA LEU A 215 -17.44 4.55 -23.95
C LEU A 215 -17.02 4.48 -22.47
N GLN A 216 -15.72 4.52 -22.20
CA GLN A 216 -15.18 5.02 -20.93
C GLN A 216 -14.23 6.17 -21.27
N PRO A 217 -14.38 7.37 -20.69
CA PRO A 217 -13.38 8.39 -20.85
C PRO A 217 -12.11 7.93 -20.10
N PRO A 218 -10.96 7.81 -20.76
CA PRO A 218 -9.70 8.02 -20.04
C PRO A 218 -9.67 9.49 -19.61
N PRO A 219 -9.10 9.81 -18.44
CA PRO A 219 -9.04 11.19 -17.97
C PRO A 219 -8.17 12.00 -18.95
N THR A 220 -8.78 12.97 -19.62
CA THR A 220 -8.13 13.98 -20.44
C THR A 220 -7.07 14.68 -19.59
N LEU A 221 -5.82 14.30 -19.81
CA LEU A 221 -4.64 14.89 -19.21
C LEU A 221 -4.27 16.06 -20.10
N LEU A 222 -4.90 17.22 -19.85
CA LEU A 222 -4.38 18.52 -20.29
C LEU A 222 -3.02 18.72 -19.61
N TYR A 223 -1.97 18.22 -20.24
CA TYR A 223 -0.58 18.63 -20.05
C TYR A 223 -0.36 20.00 -20.70
N GLN A 224 -1.09 21.01 -20.24
CA GLN A 224 -0.50 22.34 -20.21
C GLN A 224 0.69 22.24 -19.27
N THR A 225 1.88 22.61 -19.75
CA THR A 225 3.07 22.87 -18.93
C THR A 225 2.80 24.08 -18.02
N ARG A 226 1.94 23.88 -17.01
CA ARG A 226 2.01 24.55 -15.73
C ARG A 226 2.68 23.55 -14.81
N LEU A 227 3.83 23.94 -14.27
CA LEU A 227 4.21 23.51 -12.92
C LEU A 227 3.03 23.82 -11.98
N MET A 228 2.10 22.89 -11.81
CA MET A 228 1.02 22.88 -10.83
C MET A 228 0.48 21.44 -10.76
N THR A 229 0.18 20.81 -9.64
CA THR A 229 0.25 21.11 -8.20
C THR A 229 -0.43 19.90 -7.54
N SER A 230 -0.08 19.59 -6.30
CA SER A 230 -0.88 18.75 -5.38
C SER A 230 -2.38 18.55 -5.75
N SER A 231 -2.86 17.31 -5.82
CA SER A 231 -4.30 17.04 -5.84
C SER A 231 -4.90 17.48 -4.51
N SER A 232 -6.05 18.14 -4.49
CA SER A 232 -6.72 18.54 -3.25
C SER A 232 -8.04 17.79 -3.05
N PHE A 233 -8.45 17.61 -1.80
CA PHE A 233 -9.80 17.20 -1.46
C PHE A 233 -10.35 18.01 -0.27
N PRO A 234 -11.66 18.29 -0.22
CA PRO A 234 -12.29 18.92 0.93
C PRO A 234 -12.04 18.13 2.22
N ALA A 235 -11.51 18.80 3.23
CA ALA A 235 -11.28 18.21 4.54
C ALA A 235 -11.37 19.27 5.63
N TRP A 236 -11.78 18.84 6.82
CA TRP A 236 -11.79 19.69 8.00
C TRP A 236 -10.67 19.24 8.92
N PHE A 237 -9.89 20.17 9.45
CA PHE A 237 -8.99 19.89 10.54
C PHE A 237 -9.70 20.23 11.86
N ALA A 238 -9.77 19.27 12.76
CA ALA A 238 -10.62 19.38 13.92
C ALA A 238 -10.08 18.59 15.11
N ARG A 239 -10.46 19.06 16.30
CA ARG A 239 -10.18 18.42 17.58
C ARG A 239 -11.39 17.60 18.02
N GLY A 240 -11.17 16.32 18.30
CA GLY A 240 -12.08 15.46 19.05
C GLY A 240 -11.42 15.03 20.36
N GLY A 241 -11.96 15.44 21.50
CA GLY A 241 -11.35 15.16 22.79
C GLY A 241 -9.93 15.73 22.89
N THR A 242 -8.97 14.92 23.33
CA THR A 242 -7.55 15.29 23.42
C THR A 242 -6.75 14.90 22.15
N SER A 243 -7.42 14.83 20.99
CA SER A 243 -6.81 14.43 19.72
C SER A 243 -7.24 15.34 18.59
N ASN A 244 -6.35 15.52 17.60
CA ASN A 244 -6.63 16.29 16.39
C ASN A 244 -6.49 15.38 15.17
N GLY A 245 -7.21 15.71 14.11
CA GLY A 245 -7.13 14.97 12.86
C GLY A 245 -7.96 15.59 11.75
N LEU A 246 -7.89 14.95 10.58
CA LEU A 246 -8.73 15.32 9.44
C LEU A 246 -10.10 14.64 9.54
N VAL A 247 -11.15 15.37 9.17
CA VAL A 247 -12.48 14.85 8.89
C VAL A 247 -12.73 15.01 7.40
N ILE A 248 -13.05 13.91 6.73
CA ILE A 248 -13.19 13.85 5.28
C ILE A 248 -14.51 13.15 4.95
N HIS A 249 -15.24 13.62 3.96
CA HIS A 249 -16.40 12.87 3.48
C HIS A 249 -15.98 11.74 2.56
N ARG A 250 -16.67 10.60 2.66
CA ARG A 250 -16.41 9.43 1.81
C ARG A 250 -16.52 9.75 0.31
N LYS A 251 -17.43 10.66 -0.07
CA LYS A 251 -17.64 11.12 -1.46
C LYS A 251 -16.46 11.93 -2.03
N ASP A 252 -15.66 12.54 -1.13
CA ASP A 252 -14.54 13.40 -1.50
C ASP A 252 -13.22 12.60 -1.55
N LEU A 253 -13.27 11.29 -1.22
CA LEU A 253 -12.14 10.37 -1.28
C LEU A 253 -12.25 9.43 -2.47
N PRO A 254 -11.11 9.00 -3.04
CA PRO A 254 -11.08 7.96 -4.06
C PRO A 254 -11.56 6.61 -3.53
N HIS A 255 -11.54 5.60 -4.41
CA HIS A 255 -11.80 4.23 -4.01
C HIS A 255 -10.86 3.78 -2.88
N GLU A 256 -11.34 2.94 -1.97
CA GLU A 256 -10.62 2.55 -0.74
C GLU A 256 -9.24 1.93 -1.02
N SER A 257 -9.10 1.24 -2.16
CA SER A 257 -7.82 0.69 -2.63
C SER A 257 -6.72 1.75 -2.85
N GLN A 258 -7.08 3.02 -3.02
CA GLN A 258 -6.14 4.14 -3.22
C GLN A 258 -5.86 4.91 -1.92
N TRP A 259 -6.49 4.56 -0.79
CA TRP A 259 -6.30 5.29 0.47
C TRP A 259 -4.87 5.26 0.98
N ASN A 260 -4.15 4.15 0.76
CA ASN A 260 -2.73 4.01 1.13
C ASN A 260 -1.80 5.01 0.43
N GLN A 261 -2.25 5.63 -0.67
CA GLN A 261 -1.47 6.65 -1.39
C GLN A 261 -1.86 8.06 -0.95
N VAL A 262 -3.15 8.27 -0.66
CA VAL A 262 -3.73 9.61 -0.43
C VAL A 262 -3.69 10.01 1.04
N LEU A 263 -4.11 9.13 1.95
CA LEU A 263 -4.26 9.45 3.37
C LEU A 263 -2.93 9.66 4.10
N PRO A 264 -1.87 8.86 3.85
CA PRO A 264 -0.56 9.13 4.44
C PRO A 264 0.01 10.47 3.97
N SER A 265 -0.06 10.74 2.66
CA SER A 265 0.39 12.00 2.06
C SER A 265 -0.32 13.21 2.67
N ALA A 266 -1.64 13.14 2.88
CA ALA A 266 -2.42 14.17 3.56
C ALA A 266 -1.93 14.48 4.99
N MET A 267 -1.47 13.45 5.71
CA MET A 267 -0.95 13.61 7.07
C MET A 267 0.54 13.91 7.10
N GLY A 268 1.25 13.91 5.97
CA GLY A 268 2.70 14.14 5.90
C GLY A 268 3.50 12.89 6.26
N SER A 269 2.98 11.72 5.94
CA SER A 269 3.62 10.41 6.13
C SER A 269 3.79 9.68 4.79
N PRO A 270 4.79 8.78 4.64
CA PRO A 270 5.80 8.40 5.64
C PRO A 270 6.79 9.54 5.95
N ASP A 271 7.11 9.74 7.23
CA ASP A 271 8.15 10.67 7.67
C ASP A 271 9.18 9.99 8.58
N PRO A 272 10.38 9.65 8.06
CA PRO A 272 11.47 9.05 8.83
C PRO A 272 11.88 9.88 10.06
N TYR A 273 11.73 11.21 10.00
CA TYR A 273 12.06 12.12 11.09
C TYR A 273 10.97 12.18 12.16
N GLY A 274 9.77 11.67 11.86
CA GLY A 274 8.65 11.58 12.78
C GLY A 274 8.03 12.92 13.18
N ARG A 275 8.06 13.91 12.29
CA ARG A 275 7.60 15.30 12.52
C ARG A 275 6.34 15.66 11.73
N GLN A 276 6.09 15.02 10.59
CA GLN A 276 4.98 15.25 9.65
C GLN A 276 4.90 16.68 9.12
N LEU A 277 6.04 17.32 8.85
CA LEU A 277 6.07 18.74 8.43
C LEU A 277 5.48 19.00 7.05
N ASN A 278 5.37 17.97 6.21
CA ASN A 278 4.86 18.08 4.84
C ASN A 278 3.41 17.58 4.72
N GLY A 279 2.60 17.78 5.74
CA GLY A 279 1.18 17.46 5.75
C GLY A 279 0.49 17.94 7.03
N MET A 280 -0.72 17.44 7.27
CA MET A 280 -1.59 17.92 8.35
C MET A 280 -1.31 17.27 9.72
N GLY A 281 -0.45 16.26 9.77
CA GLY A 281 -0.01 15.62 11.01
C GLY A 281 0.94 16.50 11.82
N SER A 282 1.30 16.03 13.02
CA SER A 282 2.25 16.76 13.89
C SER A 282 3.30 15.85 14.53
N GLY A 283 3.51 14.65 13.98
CA GLY A 283 4.53 13.71 14.44
C GLY A 283 4.20 12.96 15.73
N ILE A 284 2.95 13.08 16.22
CA ILE A 284 2.44 12.39 17.41
C ILE A 284 1.18 11.61 17.06
N SER A 285 1.01 10.42 17.64
CA SER A 285 -0.12 9.54 17.32
C SER A 285 -1.50 10.17 17.62
N SER A 286 -1.58 11.06 18.61
CA SER A 286 -2.78 11.84 18.96
C SER A 286 -3.16 12.90 17.92
N THR A 287 -2.25 13.26 17.03
CA THR A 287 -2.41 14.27 15.98
C THR A 287 -2.25 13.70 14.55
N SER A 288 -2.09 12.39 14.43
CA SER A 288 -1.96 11.67 13.15
C SER A 288 -3.18 10.76 12.94
N LYS A 289 -4.37 11.37 12.81
CA LYS A 289 -5.67 10.67 12.81
C LYS A 289 -6.57 11.19 11.71
N ILE A 290 -7.39 10.31 11.16
CA ILE A 290 -8.39 10.67 10.15
C ILE A 290 -9.74 10.04 10.52
N VAL A 291 -10.80 10.80 10.27
CA VAL A 291 -12.20 10.44 10.42
C VAL A 291 -12.84 10.54 9.04
N ILE A 292 -13.38 9.43 8.53
CA ILE A 292 -14.10 9.41 7.26
C ILE A 292 -15.59 9.27 7.55
N LEU A 293 -16.39 10.21 7.05
CA LEU A 293 -17.84 10.24 7.24
C LEU A 293 -18.56 9.85 5.94
N GLY A 294 -19.40 8.83 6.01
CA GLY A 294 -20.17 8.31 4.88
C GLY A 294 -21.67 8.32 5.13
N PRO A 295 -22.49 8.12 4.08
CA PRO A 295 -23.92 7.85 4.26
C PRO A 295 -24.13 6.59 5.11
N PRO A 296 -25.26 6.47 5.82
CA PRO A 296 -25.53 5.32 6.68
C PRO A 296 -25.66 4.03 5.85
N SER A 297 -25.02 2.96 6.31
CA SER A 297 -25.14 1.61 5.70
C SER A 297 -26.33 0.80 6.23
N ARG A 298 -26.99 1.26 7.30
CA ARG A 298 -28.12 0.60 7.97
C ARG A 298 -29.16 1.61 8.43
N GLU A 299 -30.43 1.19 8.55
CA GLU A 299 -31.56 2.11 8.80
C GLU A 299 -31.62 2.70 10.23
N ASP A 300 -30.98 2.07 11.22
CA ASP A 300 -30.99 2.48 12.63
C ASP A 300 -29.81 3.38 13.03
N VAL A 301 -29.03 3.85 12.05
CA VAL A 301 -27.96 4.85 12.23
C VAL A 301 -28.14 6.00 11.24
N ASP A 302 -27.65 7.18 11.61
CA ASP A 302 -27.76 8.39 10.80
C ASP A 302 -26.54 8.60 9.87
N VAL A 303 -25.37 8.10 10.26
CA VAL A 303 -24.11 8.28 9.52
C VAL A 303 -23.15 7.11 9.78
N ASP A 304 -22.34 6.78 8.77
CA ASP A 304 -21.24 5.83 8.92
C ASP A 304 -19.93 6.56 9.19
N PHE A 305 -19.10 5.99 10.05
CA PHE A 305 -17.83 6.56 10.48
C PHE A 305 -16.72 5.50 10.40
N THR A 306 -15.66 5.81 9.66
CA THR A 306 -14.40 5.05 9.65
C THR A 306 -13.30 5.85 10.31
N PHE A 307 -12.64 5.28 11.31
CA PHE A 307 -11.41 5.78 11.91
C PHE A 307 -10.20 5.22 11.17
N VAL A 308 -9.21 6.08 10.93
CA VAL A 308 -7.91 5.68 10.38
C VAL A 308 -6.80 6.28 11.23
N GLN A 309 -5.95 5.42 11.80
CA GLN A 309 -4.70 5.82 12.42
C GLN A 309 -3.60 5.78 11.35
N VAL A 310 -2.95 6.91 11.08
CA VAL A 310 -1.84 6.97 10.13
C VAL A 310 -0.53 6.79 10.87
N GLY A 311 0.24 5.79 10.47
CA GLY A 311 1.60 5.51 10.92
C GLY A 311 2.53 6.64 10.52
N ILE A 312 3.17 7.26 11.51
CA ILE A 312 3.93 8.50 11.30
C ILE A 312 5.15 8.24 10.40
N LYS A 313 5.91 7.18 10.69
CA LYS A 313 7.20 6.91 10.04
C LYS A 313 7.07 6.14 8.74
N ASP A 314 6.11 5.24 8.69
CA ASP A 314 5.92 4.24 7.63
C ASP A 314 4.69 4.52 6.76
N GLY A 315 3.81 5.44 7.17
CA GLY A 315 2.59 5.75 6.43
C GLY A 315 1.54 4.63 6.46
N SER A 316 1.72 3.60 7.30
CA SER A 316 0.78 2.49 7.37
C SER A 316 -0.59 2.96 7.88
N LEU A 317 -1.67 2.42 7.32
CA LEU A 317 -3.04 2.74 7.74
C LEU A 317 -3.55 1.65 8.67
N ASP A 318 -3.74 1.99 9.95
CA ASP A 318 -4.43 1.12 10.91
C ASP A 318 -5.91 1.50 10.99
N MET A 319 -6.75 0.58 10.49
CA MET A 319 -8.21 0.67 10.47
C MET A 319 -8.87 -0.43 11.32
N ALA A 320 -8.12 -1.14 12.17
CA ALA A 320 -8.66 -2.24 12.98
C ALA A 320 -9.43 -1.75 14.23
N GLY A 321 -9.16 -0.52 14.67
CA GLY A 321 -9.65 0.02 15.93
C GLY A 321 -10.62 1.18 15.80
N ASN A 322 -11.12 1.62 16.96
CA ASN A 322 -11.80 2.91 17.11
C ASN A 322 -10.91 3.87 17.94
N CYS A 323 -11.05 5.17 17.72
CA CYS A 323 -10.53 6.19 18.60
C CYS A 323 -11.69 6.94 19.25
N GLY A 324 -11.94 6.71 20.55
CA GLY A 324 -13.07 7.35 21.22
C GLY A 324 -12.91 8.85 21.45
N ASN A 325 -11.69 9.39 21.38
CA ASN A 325 -11.47 10.84 21.30
C ASN A 325 -12.01 11.40 19.97
N MET A 326 -11.60 10.82 18.83
CA MET A 326 -12.08 11.29 17.53
C MET A 326 -13.57 10.98 17.30
N SER A 327 -14.11 9.95 17.97
CA SER A 327 -15.54 9.66 17.95
C SER A 327 -16.40 10.81 18.50
N SER A 328 -15.88 11.65 19.41
CA SER A 328 -16.63 12.80 19.92
C SER A 328 -16.86 13.90 18.89
N LEU A 329 -16.14 13.89 17.79
CA LEU A 329 -16.29 14.83 16.70
C LEU A 329 -17.31 14.38 15.64
N VAL A 330 -17.60 13.08 15.55
CA VAL A 330 -18.41 12.49 14.48
C VAL A 330 -19.82 13.09 14.43
N GLY A 331 -20.53 13.13 15.56
CA GLY A 331 -21.87 13.72 15.64
C GLY A 331 -21.89 15.19 15.21
N PRO A 332 -21.11 16.07 15.88
CA PRO A 332 -20.99 17.48 15.49
C PRO A 332 -20.61 17.70 14.02
N ALA A 333 -19.65 16.93 13.50
CA ALA A 333 -19.17 17.11 12.13
C ALA A 333 -20.19 16.60 11.08
N ALA A 334 -20.84 15.47 11.32
CA ALA A 334 -21.88 14.95 10.43
C ALA A 334 -23.10 15.88 10.35
N TRP A 335 -23.43 16.51 11.48
CA TRP A 335 -24.48 17.51 11.56
C TRP A 335 -24.13 18.80 10.80
N ASP A 336 -22.96 19.39 11.08
CA ASP A 336 -22.54 20.63 10.43
C ASP A 336 -22.24 20.48 8.93
N SER A 337 -21.89 19.28 8.48
CA SER A 337 -21.62 18.99 7.08
C SER A 337 -22.88 18.74 6.25
N GLY A 338 -24.04 18.66 6.90
CA GLY A 338 -25.32 18.41 6.23
C GLY A 338 -25.51 16.97 5.76
N LEU A 339 -24.73 16.01 6.30
CA LEU A 339 -24.97 14.58 6.05
C LEU A 339 -26.27 14.09 6.70
N ILE A 340 -26.71 14.78 7.75
CA ILE A 340 -27.88 14.40 8.54
C ILE A 340 -28.92 15.51 8.42
N SER A 341 -30.16 15.11 8.14
CA SER A 341 -31.30 16.02 8.23
C SER A 341 -31.66 16.26 9.71
N PRO A 342 -31.89 17.49 10.17
CA PRO A 342 -32.30 17.79 11.55
C PRO A 342 -33.66 17.16 11.90
N LYS A 343 -33.68 15.89 12.30
CA LYS A 343 -34.91 15.16 12.61
C LYS A 343 -35.31 15.25 14.09
N THR A 344 -34.33 15.37 14.99
CA THR A 344 -34.57 15.30 16.44
C THR A 344 -33.70 16.30 17.17
N VAL A 345 -34.27 17.46 17.51
CA VAL A 345 -33.68 18.42 18.44
C VAL A 345 -34.54 18.46 19.70
N GLU A 346 -33.95 18.06 20.82
CA GLU A 346 -34.58 18.14 22.13
C GLU A 346 -34.30 19.52 22.72
N LYS A 347 -35.35 20.22 23.17
CA LYS A 347 -35.18 21.36 24.08
C LYS A 347 -35.14 20.80 25.49
N ASP A 348 -34.00 20.89 26.15
CA ASP A 348 -33.93 20.49 27.55
C ASP A 348 -34.59 21.58 28.41
N GLY A 349 -35.52 21.16 29.27
CA GLY A 349 -36.47 22.07 29.94
C GLY A 349 -35.86 22.88 31.09
N HIS A 350 -34.63 22.56 31.49
CA HIS A 350 -33.97 23.16 32.66
C HIS A 350 -33.01 24.32 32.34
N ASP A 351 -32.46 24.37 31.13
CA ASP A 351 -31.45 25.34 30.69
C ASP A 351 -31.84 26.07 29.39
N GLY A 352 -32.95 25.68 28.75
CA GLY A 352 -33.42 26.30 27.50
C GLY A 352 -32.53 26.00 26.30
N LEU A 353 -31.56 25.10 26.47
CA LEU A 353 -30.57 24.74 25.47
C LEU A 353 -31.11 23.67 24.52
N GLN A 354 -30.67 23.74 23.27
CA GLN A 354 -31.07 22.81 22.23
C GLN A 354 -30.00 21.74 22.04
N TRP A 355 -30.42 20.49 22.07
CA TRP A 355 -29.55 19.33 21.97
C TRP A 355 -29.95 18.46 20.78
N ALA A 356 -28.98 18.12 19.95
CA ALA A 356 -29.14 17.14 18.88
C ALA A 356 -28.52 15.81 19.31
N THR A 357 -29.14 14.70 18.91
CA THR A 357 -28.59 13.34 19.09
C THR A 357 -28.39 12.70 17.72
N VAL A 358 -27.16 12.24 17.46
CA VAL A 358 -26.78 11.57 16.21
C VAL A 358 -26.31 10.15 16.53
N ARG A 359 -26.93 9.15 15.91
CA ARG A 359 -26.50 7.74 15.98
C ARG A 359 -25.58 7.45 14.80
N PHE A 360 -24.46 6.77 15.06
CA PHE A 360 -23.53 6.42 14.00
C PHE A 360 -22.93 5.03 14.16
N LEU A 361 -22.67 4.39 13.03
CA LEU A 361 -21.97 3.12 12.96
C LEU A 361 -20.47 3.38 12.81
N ASN A 362 -19.67 2.87 13.74
CA ASN A 362 -18.24 2.73 13.50
C ASN A 362 -18.01 1.49 12.61
N THR A 363 -17.55 1.70 11.38
CA THR A 363 -17.33 0.67 10.36
C THR A 363 -16.14 -0.23 10.71
N ASN A 364 -15.13 0.27 11.42
CA ASN A 364 -13.97 -0.52 11.86
C ASN A 364 -14.36 -1.66 12.82
N THR A 365 -15.31 -1.38 13.71
CA THR A 365 -15.69 -2.26 14.83
C THR A 365 -17.10 -2.82 14.72
N ASN A 366 -17.87 -2.35 13.74
CA ASN A 366 -19.30 -2.64 13.56
C ASN A 366 -20.13 -2.34 14.82
N LYS A 367 -19.80 -1.26 15.54
CA LYS A 367 -20.48 -0.83 16.77
C LYS A 367 -21.23 0.48 16.56
N VAL A 368 -22.47 0.52 17.07
CA VAL A 368 -23.32 1.71 17.04
C VAL A 368 -23.07 2.54 18.30
N MET A 369 -22.88 3.84 18.12
CA MET A 369 -22.74 4.83 19.19
C MET A 369 -23.70 5.99 18.95
N ALA A 370 -24.04 6.73 20.01
CA ALA A 370 -24.81 7.96 19.90
C ALA A 370 -24.01 9.15 20.44
N SER A 371 -24.07 10.29 19.77
CA SER A 371 -23.47 11.55 20.20
C SER A 371 -24.56 12.57 20.44
N LYS A 372 -24.66 13.05 21.69
CA LYS A 372 -25.55 14.15 22.09
C LYS A 372 -24.72 15.42 22.31
N PHE A 373 -25.05 16.49 21.59
CA PHE A 373 -24.30 17.75 21.60
C PHE A 373 -25.22 18.96 21.43
N ARG A 374 -24.72 20.13 21.84
CA ARG A 374 -25.48 21.39 21.75
C ARG A 374 -25.49 21.93 20.32
N VAL A 375 -26.66 22.38 19.90
CA VAL A 375 -26.88 23.12 18.66
C VAL A 375 -27.50 24.47 18.96
N ASP A 376 -27.23 25.47 18.13
CA ASP A 376 -27.77 26.83 18.30
C ASP A 376 -27.91 27.57 16.96
N GLY A 377 -28.66 28.68 16.97
CA GLY A 377 -28.94 29.52 15.82
C GLY A 377 -30.10 29.04 14.94
N GLU A 378 -30.50 29.87 13.98
CA GLU A 378 -31.64 29.59 13.09
C GLU A 378 -31.41 28.34 12.22
N SER A 379 -30.17 28.14 11.77
CA SER A 379 -29.73 26.96 11.00
C SER A 379 -29.34 25.78 11.88
N LEU A 380 -29.54 25.87 13.21
CA LEU A 380 -29.22 24.85 14.20
C LEU A 380 -27.83 24.26 13.99
N ARG A 381 -26.75 25.03 14.15
CA ARG A 381 -25.36 24.54 13.97
C ARG A 381 -24.76 24.06 15.28
N TYR A 382 -23.74 23.21 15.21
CA TYR A 382 -23.01 22.79 16.41
C TYR A 382 -22.34 23.97 17.11
N THR A 383 -22.56 24.09 18.42
CA THR A 383 -21.92 25.11 19.27
C THR A 383 -20.79 24.49 20.06
N HIS A 384 -19.56 24.95 19.81
CA HIS A 384 -18.36 24.48 20.51
C HIS A 384 -18.07 25.23 21.81
N GLU A 385 -18.72 26.37 22.05
CA GLU A 385 -18.60 27.15 23.28
C GLU A 385 -19.43 26.53 24.41
N GLY A 386 -18.86 26.52 25.61
CA GLY A 386 -19.49 25.98 26.80
C GLY A 386 -18.60 26.12 28.02
N ASP A 387 -19.05 25.59 29.15
CA ASP A 387 -18.45 25.71 30.47
C ASP A 387 -17.76 24.42 30.93
N TYR A 388 -17.79 23.36 30.11
CA TYR A 388 -17.19 22.07 30.46
C TYR A 388 -15.67 22.12 30.29
N VAL A 389 -14.95 21.84 31.40
CA VAL A 389 -13.48 21.73 31.46
C VAL A 389 -13.08 20.28 31.22
N MET A 390 -12.04 20.05 30.43
CA MET A 390 -11.54 18.72 30.13
C MET A 390 -10.01 18.70 30.20
N ASP A 391 -9.46 17.80 31.01
CA ASP A 391 -8.02 17.63 31.14
C ASP A 391 -7.34 17.37 29.80
N GLY A 392 -6.20 18.02 29.57
CA GLY A 392 -5.45 17.97 28.32
C GLY A 392 -5.93 18.94 27.23
N VAL A 393 -6.97 19.74 27.48
CA VAL A 393 -7.40 20.83 26.58
C VAL A 393 -7.50 22.14 27.35
N PRO A 394 -6.78 23.20 26.93
CA PRO A 394 -6.89 24.51 27.56
C PRO A 394 -8.28 25.14 27.37
N GLY A 395 -8.81 25.74 28.44
CA GLY A 395 -10.08 26.47 28.44
C GLY A 395 -11.31 25.59 28.66
N THR A 396 -12.48 26.11 28.29
CA THR A 396 -13.77 25.42 28.39
C THR A 396 -14.34 25.17 27.00
N GLY A 397 -15.27 24.22 26.90
CA GLY A 397 -15.99 23.95 25.66
C GLY A 397 -17.37 23.37 25.89
N SER A 398 -18.12 23.21 24.81
CA SER A 398 -19.40 22.54 24.82
C SER A 398 -19.23 21.04 25.05
N LYS A 399 -20.07 20.51 25.94
CA LYS A 399 -20.08 19.11 26.33
C LYS A 399 -20.67 18.27 25.20
N VAL A 400 -19.92 17.28 24.73
CA VAL A 400 -20.36 16.23 23.81
C VAL A 400 -20.43 14.92 24.59
N ILE A 401 -21.63 14.34 24.63
CA ILE A 401 -21.93 13.11 25.37
C ILE A 401 -21.93 11.95 24.37
N MET A 402 -20.91 11.09 24.47
CA MET A 402 -20.73 9.91 23.64
C MET A 402 -21.29 8.68 24.35
N SER A 403 -22.45 8.19 23.92
CA SER A 403 -23.12 7.03 24.51
C SER A 403 -22.79 5.75 23.74
N PHE A 404 -22.21 4.78 24.46
CA PHE A 404 -22.05 3.40 24.02
C PHE A 404 -23.29 2.63 24.47
N LEU A 405 -24.09 2.17 23.50
CA LEU A 405 -25.38 1.52 23.75
C LEU A 405 -25.22 0.03 24.07
N ASP A 406 -26.01 -0.45 25.02
CA ASP A 406 -25.98 -1.84 25.52
C ASP A 406 -24.55 -2.37 25.78
N PRO A 407 -23.70 -1.65 26.55
CA PRO A 407 -22.28 -1.99 26.67
C PRO A 407 -22.02 -3.21 27.56
N ALA A 408 -23.03 -3.72 28.27
CA ALA A 408 -22.89 -4.82 29.21
C ALA A 408 -22.61 -6.16 28.52
N GLY A 409 -21.66 -6.94 29.07
CA GLY A 409 -21.39 -8.30 28.64
C GLY A 409 -20.69 -8.40 27.28
N ALA A 410 -19.83 -7.44 26.94
CA ALA A 410 -19.18 -7.37 25.62
C ALA A 410 -18.39 -8.64 25.25
N LYS A 411 -17.87 -9.38 26.24
CA LYS A 411 -17.13 -10.64 26.05
C LYS A 411 -17.73 -11.83 26.79
N THR A 412 -18.48 -11.57 27.85
CA THR A 412 -18.99 -12.59 28.78
C THR A 412 -20.52 -12.72 28.76
N GLY A 413 -21.22 -11.81 28.07
CA GLY A 413 -22.68 -11.77 27.98
C GLY A 413 -23.40 -11.16 29.19
N LYS A 414 -22.71 -10.82 30.29
CA LYS A 414 -23.28 -10.14 31.47
C LYS A 414 -22.37 -9.04 31.99
N ALA A 415 -22.95 -8.01 32.61
CA ALA A 415 -22.15 -6.95 33.26
C ALA A 415 -21.31 -7.47 34.44
N LEU A 416 -21.86 -8.42 35.21
CA LEU A 416 -21.16 -9.17 36.26
C LEU A 416 -21.10 -10.64 35.82
N PRO A 417 -19.98 -11.13 35.27
CA PRO A 417 -19.89 -12.47 34.70
C PRO A 417 -20.13 -13.59 35.73
N THR A 418 -19.66 -13.39 36.95
CA THR A 418 -19.84 -14.32 38.09
C THR A 418 -21.19 -14.17 38.78
N GLY A 419 -21.90 -13.06 38.53
CA GLY A 419 -23.13 -12.69 39.24
C GLY A 419 -22.88 -12.03 40.61
N ASN A 420 -21.65 -12.01 41.10
CA ASN A 420 -21.26 -11.35 42.35
C ASN A 420 -20.72 -9.94 42.05
N ALA A 421 -20.91 -9.00 42.99
CA ALA A 421 -20.31 -7.67 42.88
C ALA A 421 -18.81 -7.68 43.27
N VAL A 422 -18.42 -8.60 44.15
CA VAL A 422 -17.04 -8.87 44.57
C VAL A 422 -16.84 -10.38 44.63
N ASP A 423 -15.73 -10.85 44.08
CA ASP A 423 -15.28 -12.23 44.12
C ASP A 423 -13.94 -12.32 44.86
N THR A 424 -13.69 -13.45 45.52
CA THR A 424 -12.39 -13.74 46.15
C THR A 424 -11.51 -14.52 45.18
N LEU A 425 -10.43 -13.91 44.73
CA LEU A 425 -9.41 -14.51 43.89
C LEU A 425 -8.37 -15.23 44.76
N GLU A 426 -8.18 -16.52 44.54
CA GLU A 426 -7.08 -17.29 45.14
C GLU A 426 -5.87 -17.28 44.19
N LEU A 427 -4.70 -16.90 44.73
CA LEU A 427 -3.42 -16.92 44.02
C LEU A 427 -2.66 -18.22 44.28
N GLU A 428 -1.61 -18.48 43.49
CA GLU A 428 -0.81 -19.71 43.55
C GLU A 428 -0.07 -19.88 44.90
N ASP A 429 0.24 -18.77 45.57
CA ASP A 429 0.87 -18.73 46.89
C ASP A 429 -0.14 -18.89 48.05
N GLY A 430 -1.42 -19.09 47.74
CA GLY A 430 -2.51 -19.20 48.72
C GLY A 430 -3.07 -17.85 49.20
N THR A 431 -2.53 -16.73 48.72
CA THR A 431 -3.06 -15.39 49.03
C THR A 431 -4.45 -15.23 48.45
N LYS A 432 -5.35 -14.63 49.23
CA LYS A 432 -6.72 -14.30 48.81
C LYS A 432 -6.85 -12.80 48.58
N ILE A 433 -7.36 -12.40 47.42
CA ILE A 433 -7.56 -11.00 47.04
C ILE A 433 -8.98 -10.81 46.58
N GLU A 434 -9.67 -9.82 47.14
CA GLU A 434 -10.99 -9.41 46.68
C GLU A 434 -10.89 -8.59 45.39
N ALA A 435 -11.72 -8.92 44.41
CA ALA A 435 -11.79 -8.24 43.13
C ALA A 435 -13.24 -8.11 42.64
N SER A 436 -13.58 -6.98 42.04
CA SER A 436 -14.81 -6.86 41.26
C SER A 436 -14.52 -7.23 39.80
N LEU A 437 -15.24 -8.23 39.28
CA LEU A 437 -15.12 -8.71 37.91
C LEU A 437 -16.27 -8.13 37.10
N VAL A 438 -15.98 -7.14 36.24
CA VAL A 438 -17.02 -6.40 35.51
C VAL A 438 -16.72 -6.40 34.02
N ASP A 439 -17.75 -6.64 33.19
CA ASP A 439 -17.67 -6.61 31.74
C ASP A 439 -18.65 -5.59 31.16
N VAL A 440 -18.17 -4.36 30.99
CA VAL A 440 -18.91 -3.28 30.33
C VAL A 440 -17.98 -2.61 29.31
N GLY A 441 -18.25 -2.81 28.03
CA GLY A 441 -17.39 -2.41 26.91
C GLY A 441 -16.16 -3.31 26.75
N ASN A 442 -15.38 -3.51 27.80
CA ASN A 442 -14.29 -4.49 27.86
C ASN A 442 -14.14 -5.01 29.30
N PRO A 443 -13.88 -6.31 29.50
CA PRO A 443 -13.83 -6.88 30.84
C PRO A 443 -12.60 -6.39 31.63
N GLY A 444 -12.86 -6.05 32.89
CA GLY A 444 -11.91 -5.53 33.85
C GLY A 444 -11.94 -6.30 35.17
N VAL A 445 -10.75 -6.57 35.71
CA VAL A 445 -10.52 -7.07 37.06
C VAL A 445 -10.13 -5.87 37.92
N PHE A 446 -11.04 -5.43 38.79
CA PHE A 446 -10.86 -4.25 39.64
C PHE A 446 -10.45 -4.68 41.05
N VAL A 447 -9.29 -4.22 41.51
CA VAL A 447 -8.77 -4.54 42.84
C VAL A 447 -8.38 -3.26 43.58
N SER A 448 -8.62 -3.22 44.89
CA SER A 448 -8.13 -2.13 45.73
C SER A 448 -6.62 -2.26 45.93
N THR A 449 -5.90 -1.14 45.90
CA THR A 449 -4.45 -1.13 46.17
C THR A 449 -4.13 -1.55 47.61
N GLU A 450 -5.04 -1.35 48.57
CA GLU A 450 -4.89 -1.83 49.96
C GLU A 450 -4.83 -3.36 50.02
N SER A 451 -5.61 -4.05 49.18
CA SER A 451 -5.68 -5.51 49.14
C SER A 451 -4.42 -6.17 48.57
N LEU A 452 -3.46 -5.38 48.04
CA LEU A 452 -2.20 -5.90 47.51
C LEU A 452 -1.16 -6.21 48.59
N GLY A 453 -1.34 -5.68 49.81
CA GLY A 453 -0.42 -5.86 50.94
C GLY A 453 0.90 -5.11 50.80
N LEU A 454 0.91 -3.98 50.05
CA LEU A 454 2.09 -3.13 49.86
C LEU A 454 2.06 -1.94 50.84
N ALA A 455 3.20 -1.66 51.48
CA ALA A 455 3.32 -0.52 52.40
C ALA A 455 3.04 0.83 51.69
N ASP A 456 3.63 1.03 50.52
CA ASP A 456 3.50 2.27 49.72
C ASP A 456 2.44 2.15 48.60
N HIS A 457 1.36 1.40 48.82
CA HIS A 457 0.32 1.14 47.82
C HIS A 457 -0.32 2.42 47.22
N MET A 458 -0.33 3.54 47.97
CA MET A 458 -0.82 4.84 47.49
C MET A 458 0.14 5.59 46.57
N ALA A 459 1.43 5.25 46.60
CA ALA A 459 2.48 5.89 45.81
C ALA A 459 2.67 5.24 44.43
N LEU A 460 1.94 4.17 44.10
CA LEU A 460 2.08 3.46 42.83
C LEU A 460 1.89 4.40 41.62
N THR A 461 2.88 4.40 40.74
CA THR A 461 2.88 5.08 39.44
C THR A 461 3.25 4.07 38.35
N PRO A 462 3.00 4.39 37.06
CA PRO A 462 3.44 3.51 35.97
C PRO A 462 4.94 3.17 36.06
N ALA A 463 5.79 4.14 36.38
CA ALA A 463 7.23 3.92 36.51
C ALA A 463 7.60 2.97 37.66
N ILE A 464 6.92 3.07 38.80
CA ILE A 464 7.16 2.19 39.96
C ILE A 464 6.70 0.77 39.65
N VAL A 465 5.53 0.59 39.03
CA VAL A 465 5.04 -0.73 38.64
C VAL A 465 5.93 -1.37 37.58
N GLU A 466 6.40 -0.60 36.58
CA GLU A 466 7.33 -1.11 35.57
C GLU A 466 8.69 -1.50 36.14
N ALA A 467 9.16 -0.82 37.19
CA ALA A 467 10.43 -1.10 37.84
C ALA A 467 10.39 -2.30 38.79
N ASP A 468 9.21 -2.85 39.11
CA ASP A 468 9.04 -3.98 40.04
C ASP A 468 8.50 -5.24 39.35
N PRO A 469 9.39 -6.15 38.89
CA PRO A 469 9.00 -7.40 38.27
C PRO A 469 8.14 -8.31 39.17
N SER A 470 8.34 -8.25 40.49
CA SER A 470 7.63 -9.11 41.45
C SER A 470 6.17 -8.68 41.58
N LEU A 471 5.93 -7.37 41.65
CA LEU A 471 4.59 -6.81 41.63
C LEU A 471 3.89 -7.12 40.30
N LYS A 472 4.57 -6.96 39.16
CA LYS A 472 3.99 -7.29 37.85
C LYS A 472 3.56 -8.76 37.75
N ALA A 473 4.39 -9.68 38.23
CA ALA A 473 4.05 -11.11 38.27
C ALA A 473 2.80 -11.37 39.14
N LYS A 474 2.71 -10.74 40.32
CA LYS A 474 1.54 -10.83 41.19
C LYS A 474 0.27 -10.26 40.52
N LEU A 475 0.37 -9.10 39.89
CA LEU A 475 -0.75 -8.47 39.16
C LEU A 475 -1.23 -9.33 37.99
N GLU A 476 -0.31 -9.98 37.28
CA GLU A 476 -0.63 -10.92 36.21
C GLU A 476 -1.33 -12.18 36.76
N GLN A 477 -0.88 -12.74 37.88
CA GLN A 477 -1.59 -13.85 38.54
C GLN A 477 -3.02 -13.47 38.96
N ILE A 478 -3.22 -12.26 39.51
CA ILE A 478 -4.55 -11.72 39.84
C ILE A 478 -5.41 -11.63 38.59
N ARG A 479 -4.88 -11.05 37.51
CA ARG A 479 -5.58 -10.92 36.22
C ARG A 479 -5.98 -12.29 35.68
N GLN A 480 -5.09 -13.27 35.68
CA GLN A 480 -5.35 -14.63 35.23
C GLN A 480 -6.40 -15.35 36.09
N SER A 481 -6.38 -15.14 37.41
CA SER A 481 -7.39 -15.69 38.31
C SER A 481 -8.77 -15.09 38.05
N GLY A 482 -8.85 -13.76 37.86
CA GLY A 482 -10.07 -13.08 37.42
C GLY A 482 -10.56 -13.57 36.05
N ALA A 483 -9.66 -13.76 35.08
CA ALA A 483 -9.99 -14.29 33.76
C ALA A 483 -10.65 -15.67 33.84
N ARG A 484 -10.10 -16.58 34.66
CA ARG A 484 -10.69 -17.90 34.91
C ARG A 484 -12.12 -17.81 35.44
N LEU A 485 -12.36 -16.98 36.45
CA LEU A 485 -13.70 -16.81 37.03
C LEU A 485 -14.70 -16.16 36.06
N MET A 486 -14.23 -15.28 35.18
CA MET A 486 -15.04 -14.68 34.12
C MET A 486 -15.35 -15.64 32.96
N GLY A 487 -14.78 -16.86 32.96
CA GLY A 487 -14.90 -17.82 31.84
C GLY A 487 -14.09 -17.40 30.60
N LEU A 488 -13.07 -16.57 30.77
CA LEU A 488 -12.17 -16.09 29.72
C LEU A 488 -10.86 -16.89 29.74
N ASP A 489 -10.15 -16.92 28.61
CA ASP A 489 -8.84 -17.57 28.53
C ASP A 489 -7.79 -16.79 29.35
N PRO A 490 -7.22 -17.39 30.41
CA PRO A 490 -6.22 -16.73 31.25
C PRO A 490 -4.94 -16.40 30.48
N LYS A 491 -4.62 -17.08 29.38
CA LYS A 491 -3.40 -16.81 28.60
C LYS A 491 -3.54 -15.56 27.72
N THR A 492 -4.76 -15.08 27.50
CA THR A 492 -5.00 -13.88 26.72
C THR A 492 -4.73 -12.64 27.58
N GLU A 493 -3.61 -11.96 27.34
CA GLU A 493 -3.20 -10.79 28.14
C GLU A 493 -4.00 -9.51 27.83
N SER A 494 -4.65 -9.45 26.67
CA SER A 494 -5.39 -8.27 26.22
C SER A 494 -6.73 -8.11 26.93
N VAL A 495 -7.30 -9.22 27.44
CA VAL A 495 -8.65 -9.34 27.98
C VAL A 495 -8.70 -10.50 28.99
N PRO A 496 -9.19 -10.32 30.24
CA PRO A 496 -9.55 -9.05 30.87
C PRO A 496 -8.31 -8.25 31.26
N LYS A 497 -8.49 -6.94 31.44
CA LYS A 497 -7.43 -6.04 31.95
C LYS A 497 -7.53 -5.91 33.46
N ILE A 498 -6.41 -5.72 34.15
CA ILE A 498 -6.40 -5.43 35.59
C ILE A 498 -6.31 -3.94 35.85
N VAL A 499 -7.11 -3.46 36.82
CA VAL A 499 -7.15 -2.06 37.25
C VAL A 499 -6.99 -1.99 38.75
N LEU A 500 -5.98 -1.23 39.17
CA LEU A 500 -5.73 -0.89 40.55
C LEU A 500 -6.55 0.34 40.91
N LEU A 501 -7.38 0.24 41.93
CA LEU A 501 -8.20 1.31 42.45
C LEU A 501 -7.59 1.83 43.74
N PHE A 502 -7.34 3.13 43.78
CA PHE A 502 -6.78 3.77 44.96
C PHE A 502 -7.92 4.22 45.87
N PRO A 503 -7.85 3.93 47.17
CA PRO A 503 -8.74 4.50 48.17
C PRO A 503 -8.81 6.02 48.05
N SER A 504 -9.98 6.59 48.37
CA SER A 504 -10.17 8.04 48.33
C SER A 504 -9.26 8.72 49.34
N SER A 505 -8.16 9.33 48.87
CA SER A 505 -7.46 10.35 49.63
C SER A 505 -8.33 11.62 49.59
N SER A 506 -8.48 12.29 50.72
CA SER A 506 -9.34 13.47 50.96
C SER A 506 -9.12 14.72 50.09
N SER A 507 -8.54 14.59 48.89
CA SER A 507 -8.30 15.64 47.90
C SER A 507 -9.43 15.73 46.86
N SER A 508 -10.00 16.92 46.71
CA SER A 508 -11.38 17.21 46.30
C SER A 508 -11.66 17.30 44.78
N ASP A 509 -11.03 16.49 43.93
CA ASP A 509 -11.05 16.80 42.48
C ASP A 509 -11.20 15.58 41.54
N VAL A 510 -11.23 14.37 42.10
CA VAL A 510 -11.61 13.13 41.40
C VAL A 510 -12.46 12.26 42.32
N ASP A 511 -13.35 11.46 41.75
CA ASP A 511 -14.18 10.53 42.50
C ASP A 511 -13.44 9.23 42.83
N ILE A 512 -12.67 8.73 41.87
CA ILE A 512 -11.88 7.50 42.01
C ILE A 512 -10.58 7.64 41.23
N ARG A 513 -9.47 7.21 41.83
CA ARG A 513 -8.17 7.16 41.15
C ARG A 513 -7.88 5.71 40.75
N CYS A 514 -7.29 5.54 39.57
CA CYS A 514 -6.97 4.24 39.01
C CYS A 514 -5.58 4.17 38.36
N LEU A 515 -5.03 2.96 38.27
CA LEU A 515 -3.88 2.62 37.44
C LEU A 515 -4.18 1.29 36.74
N ALA A 516 -4.27 1.32 35.41
CA ALA A 516 -4.56 0.14 34.60
C ALA A 516 -3.28 -0.52 34.10
N LEU A 517 -3.31 -1.85 33.96
CA LEU A 517 -2.31 -2.60 33.21
C LEU A 517 -2.93 -3.22 31.95
N SER A 518 -2.16 -3.31 30.89
CA SER A 518 -2.56 -3.91 29.61
C SER A 518 -1.35 -4.61 29.00
N MET A 519 -1.47 -5.87 28.57
CA MET A 519 -0.36 -6.65 28.00
C MET A 519 0.87 -6.67 28.93
N GLY A 520 0.63 -6.85 30.22
CA GLY A 520 1.69 -6.84 31.24
C GLY A 520 2.38 -5.48 31.47
N GLN A 521 1.90 -4.39 30.88
CA GLN A 521 2.49 -3.05 31.02
C GLN A 521 1.54 -2.07 31.73
N ALA A 522 2.08 -1.26 32.64
CA ALA A 522 1.39 -0.18 33.31
C ALA A 522 1.06 0.94 32.32
N HIS A 523 -0.23 1.20 32.17
CA HIS A 523 -0.71 2.17 31.21
C HIS A 523 -0.44 3.59 31.72
N LYS A 524 0.13 4.45 30.87
CA LYS A 524 0.47 5.84 31.23
C LYS A 524 -0.77 6.73 31.42
N ALA A 525 -1.94 6.30 30.96
CA ALA A 525 -3.25 6.91 31.18
C ALA A 525 -4.27 5.82 31.57
N VAL A 526 -5.49 5.82 31.04
CA VAL A 526 -6.42 4.69 31.11
C VAL A 526 -6.96 4.34 29.71
N PRO A 527 -7.05 3.05 29.32
CA PRO A 527 -7.77 2.67 28.11
C PRO A 527 -9.24 3.06 28.22
N LEU A 528 -9.77 3.69 27.18
CA LEU A 528 -11.10 4.30 27.25
C LEU A 528 -12.24 3.30 27.53
N THR A 529 -12.17 2.13 26.92
CA THR A 529 -13.14 1.03 27.17
C THR A 529 -13.10 0.56 28.63
N LEU A 530 -11.94 0.65 29.27
CA LEU A 530 -11.76 0.29 30.67
C LEU A 530 -12.19 1.41 31.61
N ALA A 531 -12.07 2.68 31.20
CA ALA A 531 -12.66 3.81 31.91
C ALA A 531 -14.20 3.74 31.90
N LEU A 532 -14.81 3.40 30.75
CA LEU A 532 -16.25 3.13 30.67
C LEU A 532 -16.66 1.98 31.59
N CYS A 533 -15.87 0.89 31.61
CA CYS A 533 -16.09 -0.22 32.51
C CYS A 533 -16.02 0.18 33.98
N LEU A 534 -15.02 0.98 34.36
CA LEU A 534 -14.87 1.49 35.73
C LEU A 534 -15.99 2.45 36.14
N GLY A 535 -16.40 3.36 35.26
CA GLY A 535 -17.51 4.27 35.51
C GLY A 535 -18.86 3.56 35.60
N ALA A 536 -19.03 2.43 34.90
CA ALA A 536 -20.18 1.56 35.10
C ALA A 536 -20.07 0.77 36.42
N ALA A 537 -18.90 0.21 36.72
CA ALA A 537 -18.64 -0.53 37.94
C ALA A 537 -18.93 0.32 39.19
N SER A 538 -18.52 1.59 39.21
CA SER A 538 -18.77 2.50 40.34
C SER A 538 -20.27 2.78 40.59
N GLN A 539 -21.12 2.57 39.59
CA GLN A 539 -22.58 2.69 39.70
C GLN A 539 -23.27 1.34 40.01
N LEU A 540 -22.55 0.21 39.92
CA LEU A 540 -23.06 -1.10 40.32
C LEU A 540 -22.87 -1.29 41.83
N LYS A 541 -23.98 -1.33 42.56
CA LYS A 541 -24.00 -1.42 44.02
C LYS A 541 -23.19 -2.60 44.54
N GLY A 542 -22.31 -2.34 45.51
CA GLY A 542 -21.52 -3.34 46.22
C GLY A 542 -20.27 -3.81 45.48
N THR A 543 -19.91 -3.21 44.35
CA THR A 543 -18.57 -3.40 43.78
C THR A 543 -17.54 -2.59 44.56
N ILE A 544 -16.27 -2.99 44.49
CA ILE A 544 -15.15 -2.25 45.10
C ILE A 544 -15.14 -0.80 44.60
N ALA A 545 -15.38 -0.58 43.29
CA ALA A 545 -15.43 0.75 42.72
C ALA A 545 -16.59 1.59 43.30
N SER A 546 -17.76 0.97 43.53
CA SER A 546 -18.93 1.66 44.11
C SER A 546 -18.70 2.06 45.56
N ASP A 547 -18.06 1.17 46.33
CA ASP A 547 -17.72 1.46 47.73
C ASP A 547 -16.68 2.58 47.83
N LEU A 548 -15.68 2.58 46.95
CA LEU A 548 -14.62 3.61 46.92
C LEU A 548 -15.13 5.01 46.54
N VAL A 549 -16.20 5.12 45.74
CA VAL A 549 -16.86 6.41 45.45
C VAL A 549 -17.92 6.81 46.49
N GLY A 550 -18.03 6.06 47.59
CA GLY A 550 -18.93 6.34 48.72
C GLY A 550 -20.36 5.80 48.56
N GLY A 551 -20.57 4.82 47.67
CA GLY A 551 -21.84 4.09 47.52
C GLY A 551 -23.01 4.91 46.99
N LYS A 552 -22.76 6.13 46.50
CA LYS A 552 -23.78 7.02 45.92
C LYS A 552 -23.78 6.90 44.41
N THR A 553 -24.97 6.78 43.83
CA THR A 553 -25.15 6.91 42.38
C THR A 553 -24.89 8.36 41.97
N LYS A 554 -24.10 8.56 40.92
CA LYS A 554 -23.77 9.87 40.36
C LYS A 554 -24.04 9.85 38.86
N ASP A 555 -24.54 10.96 38.34
CA ASP A 555 -24.74 11.12 36.88
C ASP A 555 -23.42 11.08 36.12
N THR A 556 -22.32 11.49 36.76
CA THR A 556 -20.97 11.47 36.20
C THR A 556 -19.97 11.11 37.29
N VAL A 557 -19.03 10.25 36.94
CA VAL A 557 -17.91 9.82 37.78
C VAL A 557 -16.61 10.29 37.15
N THR A 558 -15.86 11.11 37.87
CA THR A 558 -14.56 11.62 37.45
C THR A 558 -13.46 10.65 37.88
N ILE A 559 -12.87 9.95 36.90
CA ILE A 559 -11.80 8.98 37.10
C ILE A 559 -10.44 9.66 36.93
N GLY A 560 -9.63 9.67 37.99
CA GLY A 560 -8.22 10.08 37.93
C GLY A 560 -7.32 8.93 37.44
N HIS A 561 -6.51 9.19 36.43
CA HIS A 561 -5.51 8.27 35.89
C HIS A 561 -4.13 8.97 35.82
N PRO A 562 -3.01 8.27 35.54
CA PRO A 562 -1.68 8.88 35.68
C PRO A 562 -1.42 10.11 34.79
N SER A 563 -2.12 10.24 33.66
CA SER A 563 -2.02 11.41 32.77
C SER A 563 -3.09 12.50 32.98
N GLY A 564 -3.95 12.43 34.00
CA GLY A 564 -5.08 13.37 34.17
C GLY A 564 -6.40 12.69 34.52
N ARG A 565 -7.53 13.26 34.09
CA ARG A 565 -8.88 12.80 34.45
C ARG A 565 -9.76 12.50 33.25
N VAL A 566 -10.74 11.63 33.47
CA VAL A 566 -11.80 11.33 32.51
C VAL A 566 -13.16 11.22 33.19
N ASP A 567 -14.14 11.93 32.66
CA ASP A 567 -15.51 11.87 33.13
C ASP A 567 -16.31 10.81 32.37
N ILE A 568 -16.95 9.93 33.14
CA ILE A 568 -17.79 8.85 32.65
C ILE A 568 -19.18 8.96 33.26
N GLY A 569 -20.20 9.05 32.42
CA GLY A 569 -21.60 8.91 32.84
C GLY A 569 -22.07 7.47 32.63
N THR A 570 -23.06 7.05 33.40
CA THR A 570 -23.69 5.73 33.22
C THR A 570 -25.20 5.89 33.38
N VAL A 571 -25.95 5.45 32.39
CA VAL A 571 -27.43 5.44 32.45
C VAL A 571 -27.88 4.02 32.76
N ILE A 572 -28.49 3.87 33.93
CA ILE A 572 -29.07 2.60 34.39
C ILE A 572 -30.59 2.78 34.41
N ARG A 573 -31.32 1.91 33.71
CA ARG A 573 -32.78 1.83 33.74
C ARG A 573 -33.20 0.41 34.09
N ASP A 574 -34.13 0.28 35.03
CA ASP A 574 -34.64 -1.02 35.51
C ASP A 574 -33.53 -2.01 35.93
N GLY A 575 -32.44 -1.49 36.51
CA GLY A 575 -31.29 -2.29 36.94
C GLY A 575 -30.36 -2.77 35.80
N LYS A 576 -30.66 -2.43 34.54
CA LYS A 576 -29.80 -2.70 33.38
C LYS A 576 -29.04 -1.45 32.96
N ILE A 577 -27.76 -1.60 32.63
CA ILE A 577 -26.95 -0.54 32.03
C ILE A 577 -27.45 -0.34 30.58
N GLU A 578 -28.15 0.77 30.35
CA GLU A 578 -28.64 1.14 29.02
C GLU A 578 -27.53 1.74 28.18
N SER A 579 -26.73 2.64 28.78
CA SER A 579 -25.57 3.22 28.12
C SER A 579 -24.46 3.59 29.08
N ALA A 580 -23.22 3.47 28.61
CA ALA A 580 -22.05 4.05 29.23
C ALA A 580 -21.65 5.27 28.40
N GLN A 581 -21.49 6.41 29.05
CA GLN A 581 -21.32 7.71 28.42
C GLN A 581 -19.92 8.24 28.67
N LEU A 582 -19.25 8.66 27.61
CA LEU A 582 -18.00 9.38 27.68
C LEU A 582 -18.26 10.87 27.44
N LEU A 583 -17.79 11.71 28.35
CA LEU A 583 -17.92 13.15 28.21
C LEU A 583 -16.64 13.74 27.61
N ARG A 584 -16.81 14.48 26.52
CA ARG A 584 -15.72 15.11 25.76
C ARG A 584 -16.13 16.49 25.28
N THR A 585 -15.17 17.19 24.67
CA THR A 585 -15.43 18.37 23.86
C THR A 585 -14.93 18.14 22.45
N ALA A 586 -15.50 18.85 21.48
CA ALA A 586 -15.05 18.84 20.09
C ALA A 586 -14.98 20.26 19.54
N ARG A 587 -14.08 20.53 18.60
CA ARG A 587 -13.97 21.83 17.95
C ARG A 587 -13.42 21.68 16.54
N VAL A 588 -14.13 22.21 15.55
CA VAL A 588 -13.57 22.37 14.21
C VAL A 588 -12.58 23.54 14.23
N LEU A 589 -11.34 23.29 13.80
CA LEU A 589 -10.25 24.26 13.83
C LEU A 589 -10.09 24.94 12.47
N MET A 590 -10.22 24.19 11.39
CA MET A 590 -10.12 24.67 10.02
C MET A 590 -11.06 23.87 9.12
N LYS A 591 -11.72 24.54 8.17
CA LYS A 591 -12.46 23.90 7.06
C LYS A 591 -11.83 24.40 5.75
N GLY A 592 -11.58 23.52 4.80
CA GLY A 592 -11.00 23.90 3.53
C GLY A 592 -10.65 22.68 2.69
N GLU A 593 -9.57 22.79 1.92
CA GLU A 593 -9.04 21.72 1.12
C GLU A 593 -7.67 21.28 1.65
N THR A 594 -7.44 19.98 1.73
CA THR A 594 -6.11 19.42 2.00
C THR A 594 -5.46 19.09 0.68
N LEU A 595 -4.28 19.66 0.45
CA LEU A 595 -3.47 19.42 -0.73
C LEU A 595 -2.57 18.20 -0.45
N VAL A 596 -2.63 17.21 -1.32
CA VAL A 596 -1.80 16.00 -1.26
C VAL A 596 -0.92 15.91 -2.49
N SER A 597 0.32 15.49 -2.27
CA SER A 597 1.24 15.19 -3.36
C SER A 597 1.07 13.73 -3.74
N LEU A 598 0.47 13.48 -4.91
CA LEU A 598 0.43 12.13 -5.51
C LEU A 598 1.83 11.69 -6.00
N LEU A 599 2.79 12.61 -6.06
CA LEU A 599 4.20 12.32 -6.36
C LEU A 599 4.92 11.65 -5.18
N TYR A 600 4.31 11.58 -3.99
CA TYR A 600 4.90 11.00 -2.78
C TYR A 600 4.56 9.51 -2.57
N SER A 601 4.13 8.82 -3.63
CA SER A 601 3.92 7.36 -3.62
C SER A 601 4.93 6.65 -4.54
N MET A 602 6.23 6.93 -4.36
CA MET A 602 7.34 6.16 -4.95
C MET A 602 8.48 5.95 -3.94
N ALA A 603 8.16 5.89 -2.64
CA ALA A 603 9.01 5.20 -1.70
C ALA A 603 8.37 3.82 -1.46
N ASP A 604 8.38 2.98 -2.49
CA ASP A 604 8.20 1.55 -2.26
C ASP A 604 9.17 1.12 -1.16
N PRO A 605 8.73 0.35 -0.15
CA PRO A 605 9.64 -0.16 0.86
C PRO A 605 10.78 -0.86 0.15
N LYS A 606 11.98 -0.29 0.24
CA LYS A 606 13.19 -0.85 -0.38
C LYS A 606 13.31 -2.30 0.05
N HIS A 607 13.17 -3.21 -0.90
CA HIS A 607 13.39 -4.61 -0.63
C HIS A 607 14.90 -4.86 -0.52
N PRO A 608 15.34 -5.83 0.31
CA PRO A 608 16.76 -6.13 0.50
C PRO A 608 17.38 -6.86 -0.70
N TYR A 609 16.59 -7.25 -1.69
CA TYR A 609 17.06 -7.96 -2.89
C TYR A 609 17.68 -6.97 -3.89
N PHE A 610 18.66 -7.43 -4.67
CA PHE A 610 19.25 -6.63 -5.74
C PHE A 610 18.46 -6.84 -7.05
N PRO A 611 18.18 -5.78 -7.84
CA PRO A 611 18.57 -4.37 -7.65
C PRO A 611 17.78 -3.69 -6.52
N LEU A 612 18.43 -2.91 -5.65
CA LEU A 612 17.79 -2.25 -4.48
C LEU A 612 16.78 -1.16 -4.87
N ASP A 613 16.80 -0.78 -6.14
CA ASP A 613 16.00 0.20 -6.84
C ASP A 613 14.87 -0.44 -7.67
N ALA A 614 14.77 -1.78 -7.69
CA ALA A 614 13.67 -2.44 -8.36
C ALA A 614 12.36 -2.25 -7.59
N VAL A 615 11.30 -1.93 -8.33
CA VAL A 615 9.93 -1.88 -7.81
C VAL A 615 9.41 -3.31 -7.77
N ILE A 616 9.15 -3.85 -6.56
CA ILE A 616 8.47 -5.14 -6.37
C ILE A 616 7.04 -4.85 -5.91
N PRO A 617 6.04 -4.90 -6.82
CA PRO A 617 4.65 -4.66 -6.45
C PRO A 617 4.18 -5.65 -5.38
N GLY A 618 3.68 -5.14 -4.25
CA GLY A 618 3.19 -5.96 -3.16
C GLY A 618 4.28 -6.58 -2.26
N TYR A 619 5.50 -6.02 -2.25
CA TYR A 619 6.53 -6.44 -1.31
C TYR A 619 6.08 -6.22 0.15
N ILE A 620 5.80 -7.31 0.85
CA ILE A 620 5.59 -7.33 2.29
C ILE A 620 6.91 -7.79 2.92
N PRO A 621 7.62 -6.94 3.68
CA PRO A 621 8.84 -7.34 4.33
C PRO A 621 8.53 -8.50 5.28
N ASN A 622 9.34 -9.55 5.21
CA ASN A 622 9.23 -10.66 6.13
C ASN A 622 9.61 -10.18 7.54
N ILE A 623 8.60 -9.81 8.33
CA ILE A 623 8.74 -9.34 9.72
C ILE A 623 9.00 -10.49 10.69
N THR A 624 8.87 -11.74 10.24
CA THR A 624 9.15 -12.92 11.03
C THR A 624 10.65 -13.01 11.30
N GLY A 625 11.03 -12.98 12.57
CA GLY A 625 12.43 -13.09 12.95
C GLY A 625 13.05 -14.39 12.44
N VAL A 626 14.34 -14.37 12.09
CA VAL A 626 15.08 -15.57 11.65
C VAL A 626 14.88 -16.73 12.64
N THR A 627 14.86 -16.43 13.94
CA THR A 627 14.57 -17.39 15.01
C THR A 627 13.19 -18.01 14.85
N GLU A 628 12.15 -17.24 14.56
CA GLU A 628 10.78 -17.72 14.42
C GLU A 628 10.59 -18.56 13.14
N LEU A 629 11.26 -18.19 12.03
CA LEU A 629 11.29 -19.02 10.82
C LEU A 629 11.98 -20.36 11.06
N ILE A 630 13.15 -20.35 11.71
CA ILE A 630 13.88 -21.56 12.04
C ILE A 630 13.09 -22.42 13.03
N VAL A 631 12.41 -21.80 14.01
CA VAL A 631 11.57 -22.51 14.97
C VAL A 631 10.34 -23.11 14.29
N THR A 632 9.69 -22.39 13.37
CA THR A 632 8.51 -22.89 12.65
C THR A 632 8.89 -24.02 11.70
N PHE A 633 9.95 -23.84 10.91
CA PHE A 633 10.49 -24.88 10.04
C PHE A 633 10.95 -26.10 10.85
N GLY A 634 11.69 -25.87 11.93
CA GLY A 634 12.15 -26.90 12.86
C GLY A 634 10.99 -27.62 13.57
N ALA A 635 9.90 -26.93 13.89
CA ALA A 635 8.70 -27.52 14.50
C ALA A 635 7.95 -28.40 13.51
N ILE A 636 7.83 -27.97 12.24
CA ILE A 636 7.19 -28.77 11.18
C ILE A 636 8.03 -30.02 10.89
N VAL A 637 9.33 -29.85 10.66
CA VAL A 637 10.28 -30.96 10.44
C VAL A 637 10.30 -31.90 11.65
N GLY A 638 10.36 -31.34 12.86
CA GLY A 638 10.33 -32.06 14.12
C GLY A 638 9.04 -32.86 14.28
N ALA A 639 7.87 -32.28 13.99
CA ALA A 639 6.59 -32.98 14.07
C ALA A 639 6.53 -34.16 13.08
N VAL A 640 6.98 -33.97 11.84
CA VAL A 640 7.03 -35.04 10.82
C VAL A 640 7.95 -36.17 11.26
N VAL A 641 9.15 -35.86 11.75
CA VAL A 641 10.13 -36.84 12.24
C VAL A 641 9.62 -37.56 13.49
N VAL A 642 9.04 -36.84 14.45
CA VAL A 642 8.49 -37.40 15.69
C VAL A 642 7.34 -38.34 15.39
N VAL A 643 6.41 -37.97 14.51
CA VAL A 643 5.30 -38.83 14.10
C VAL A 643 5.82 -40.08 13.38
N ALA A 644 6.79 -39.93 12.47
CA ALA A 644 7.40 -41.05 11.76
C ALA A 644 8.12 -42.02 12.71
N LEU A 645 8.90 -41.51 13.65
CA LEU A 645 9.58 -42.32 14.66
C LEU A 645 8.60 -42.97 15.64
N TRP A 646 7.56 -42.24 16.07
CA TRP A 646 6.50 -42.77 16.93
C TRP A 646 5.77 -43.95 16.29
N GLN A 647 5.49 -43.89 14.99
CA GLN A 647 4.90 -45.01 14.25
C GLN A 647 5.81 -46.26 14.27
N THR A 648 7.14 -46.10 14.24
CA THR A 648 8.06 -47.26 14.35
C THR A 648 7.96 -47.98 15.71
N THR A 649 7.55 -47.28 16.77
CA THR A 649 7.36 -47.86 18.12
C THR A 649 6.04 -48.62 18.29
N ARG A 650 5.10 -48.45 17.36
CA ARG A 650 3.76 -49.10 17.36
C ARG A 650 3.72 -50.42 16.59
N THR A 651 4.85 -50.86 16.03
CA THR A 651 4.94 -52.08 15.21
C THR A 651 5.11 -53.33 16.08
N GLN A 652 4.53 -54.46 15.65
CA GLN A 652 4.53 -55.72 16.43
C GLN A 652 5.91 -56.37 16.61
N LYS A 653 6.92 -55.97 15.82
CA LYS A 653 8.29 -56.50 15.88
C LYS A 653 9.28 -55.34 16.09
N PRO A 654 10.32 -55.49 16.92
CA PRO A 654 11.26 -54.41 17.19
C PRO A 654 12.03 -54.00 15.93
N VAL A 655 11.79 -52.77 15.47
CA VAL A 655 12.47 -52.16 14.31
C VAL A 655 13.89 -51.77 14.70
N ARG A 656 14.89 -52.18 13.91
CA ARG A 656 16.31 -51.92 14.16
C ARG A 656 16.61 -50.41 14.12
N PRO A 657 17.63 -49.91 14.85
CA PRO A 657 17.93 -48.47 14.89
C PRO A 657 18.16 -47.82 13.52
N ILE A 658 18.84 -48.53 12.62
CA ILE A 658 19.10 -48.07 11.24
C ILE A 658 17.81 -47.93 10.41
N ASP A 659 16.83 -48.80 10.66
CA ASP A 659 15.55 -48.80 9.95
C ASP A 659 14.63 -47.67 10.46
N ARG A 660 14.74 -47.30 11.75
CA ARG A 660 14.01 -46.14 12.32
C ARG A 660 14.52 -44.81 11.77
N PHE A 661 15.84 -44.69 11.62
CA PHE A 661 16.47 -43.54 10.98
C PHE A 661 16.01 -43.38 9.52
N ALA A 662 15.96 -44.50 8.78
CA ALA A 662 15.47 -44.51 7.41
C ALA A 662 14.01 -44.02 7.30
N VAL A 663 13.12 -44.46 8.19
CA VAL A 663 11.71 -44.02 8.22
C VAL A 663 11.57 -42.51 8.46
N ALA A 664 12.35 -41.93 9.38
CA ALA A 664 12.38 -40.49 9.62
C ALA A 664 12.92 -39.70 8.43
N TRP A 665 13.98 -40.21 7.78
CA TRP A 665 14.59 -39.62 6.60
C TRP A 665 13.62 -39.58 5.41
N PHE A 666 12.91 -40.68 5.13
CA PHE A 666 11.98 -40.74 4.01
C PHE A 666 10.67 -39.98 4.22
N ALA A 667 10.23 -39.80 5.47
CA ALA A 667 9.07 -38.94 5.78
C ALA A 667 9.34 -37.45 5.48
N LEU A 668 10.61 -37.03 5.55
CA LEU A 668 11.04 -35.66 5.31
C LEU A 668 11.16 -35.30 3.81
N CYS A 669 11.42 -36.29 2.95
CA CYS A 669 11.53 -36.14 1.49
C CYS A 669 10.18 -36.03 0.74
N ASN A 670 9.03 -36.03 1.44
CA ASN A 670 7.68 -36.13 0.86
C ASN A 670 7.15 -34.85 0.15
N VAL A 671 7.93 -33.76 0.08
CA VAL A 671 7.47 -32.44 -0.42
C VAL A 671 7.58 -32.31 -1.96
N GLU A 672 8.29 -33.18 -2.68
CA GLU A 672 8.41 -33.17 -4.17
C GLU A 672 7.66 -34.33 -4.84
N THR A 673 6.33 -34.27 -4.83
CA THR A 673 5.47 -35.46 -4.95
C THR A 673 5.42 -36.14 -6.34
N ILE A 674 5.70 -35.49 -7.47
CA ILE A 674 5.62 -36.13 -8.81
C ILE A 674 6.91 -36.91 -9.16
N THR A 675 8.07 -36.40 -8.75
CA THR A 675 9.37 -37.09 -8.94
C THR A 675 9.47 -38.33 -8.05
N PHE A 676 8.89 -38.28 -6.84
CA PHE A 676 8.95 -39.38 -5.88
C PHE A 676 8.03 -40.57 -6.23
N LEU A 677 6.81 -40.34 -6.74
CA LEU A 677 5.82 -41.40 -6.88
C LEU A 677 6.06 -42.39 -8.04
N ALA A 678 6.73 -41.98 -9.11
CA ALA A 678 7.02 -42.86 -10.25
C ALA A 678 8.53 -43.00 -10.56
N TRP A 679 9.32 -41.93 -10.51
CA TRP A 679 10.74 -42.00 -10.88
C TRP A 679 11.62 -42.58 -9.77
N GLY A 680 11.32 -42.31 -8.50
CA GLY A 680 12.03 -42.89 -7.36
C GLY A 680 11.98 -44.43 -7.33
N PRO A 681 10.78 -45.05 -7.34
CA PRO A 681 10.62 -46.51 -7.40
C PRO A 681 11.26 -47.14 -8.63
N LEU A 682 11.14 -46.52 -9.82
CA LEU A 682 11.77 -47.04 -11.04
C LEU A 682 13.31 -46.92 -11.01
N SER A 683 13.85 -45.84 -10.42
CA SER A 683 15.29 -45.68 -10.24
C SER A 683 15.85 -46.70 -9.24
N LEU A 684 15.12 -46.97 -8.16
CA LEU A 684 15.47 -48.02 -7.20
C LEU A 684 15.35 -49.41 -7.83
N LEU A 685 14.33 -49.65 -8.65
CA LEU A 685 14.15 -50.90 -9.37
C LEU A 685 15.27 -51.14 -10.39
N ALA A 686 15.72 -50.09 -11.09
CA ALA A 686 16.89 -50.15 -11.97
C ALA A 686 18.16 -50.48 -11.17
N ALA A 687 18.38 -49.84 -10.02
CA ALA A 687 19.52 -50.11 -9.15
C ALA A 687 19.51 -51.54 -8.57
N VAL A 688 18.36 -52.02 -8.08
CA VAL A 688 18.19 -53.40 -7.61
C VAL A 688 18.36 -54.39 -8.78
N GLY A 689 17.87 -54.05 -9.96
CA GLY A 689 18.06 -54.83 -11.17
C GLY A 689 19.54 -54.94 -11.58
N ILE A 690 20.32 -53.87 -11.41
CA ILE A 690 21.78 -53.90 -11.61
C ILE A 690 22.44 -54.81 -10.57
N LEU A 691 22.12 -54.63 -9.28
CA LEU A 691 22.71 -55.39 -8.17
C LEU A 691 22.38 -56.89 -8.19
N LYS A 692 21.23 -57.28 -8.77
CA LYS A 692 20.79 -58.67 -8.89
C LYS A 692 21.03 -59.29 -10.27
N ASP A 693 21.75 -58.59 -11.14
CA ASP A 693 21.97 -58.95 -12.55
C ASP A 693 20.69 -59.33 -13.31
N TRP A 694 19.64 -58.55 -13.09
CA TRP A 694 18.34 -58.79 -13.69
C TRP A 694 18.29 -58.30 -15.14
N HIS A 695 18.06 -59.20 -16.09
CA HIS A 695 18.02 -58.91 -17.53
C HIS A 695 17.05 -57.78 -17.93
N SER A 696 15.90 -57.64 -17.24
CA SER A 696 14.92 -56.58 -17.53
C SER A 696 15.31 -55.20 -16.98
N ARG A 697 16.46 -55.07 -16.28
CA ARG A 697 16.97 -53.78 -15.78
C ARG A 697 17.13 -52.74 -16.88
N HIS A 698 17.52 -53.17 -18.08
CA HIS A 698 17.76 -52.28 -19.21
C HIS A 698 16.48 -51.59 -19.70
N VAL A 699 15.31 -52.23 -19.57
CA VAL A 699 14.02 -51.63 -19.91
C VAL A 699 13.65 -50.53 -18.90
N VAL A 700 13.83 -50.81 -17.61
CA VAL A 700 13.57 -49.84 -16.53
C VAL A 700 14.54 -48.66 -16.61
N GLN A 701 15.81 -48.93 -16.91
CA GLN A 701 16.86 -47.92 -17.09
C GLN A 701 16.56 -47.00 -18.28
N VAL A 702 16.08 -47.54 -19.41
CA VAL A 702 15.65 -46.73 -20.57
C VAL A 702 14.53 -45.77 -20.17
N ILE A 703 13.48 -46.25 -19.50
CA ILE A 703 12.32 -45.43 -19.10
C ILE A 703 12.75 -44.28 -18.18
N VAL A 704 13.54 -44.57 -17.15
CA VAL A 704 14.01 -43.58 -16.17
C VAL A 704 14.93 -42.55 -16.83
N CYS A 705 15.90 -43.01 -17.63
CA CYS A 705 16.86 -42.12 -18.28
C CYS A 705 16.21 -41.21 -19.33
N THR A 706 15.25 -41.71 -20.12
CA THR A 706 14.51 -40.89 -21.08
C THR A 706 13.67 -39.81 -20.39
N ALA A 707 12.97 -40.17 -19.32
CA ALA A 707 12.11 -39.22 -18.62
C ALA A 707 12.93 -38.18 -17.83
N HIS A 708 14.09 -38.56 -17.29
CA HIS A 708 15.02 -37.60 -16.67
C HIS A 708 15.64 -36.65 -17.72
N ALA A 709 16.06 -37.17 -18.88
CA ALA A 709 16.58 -36.36 -19.98
C ALA A 709 15.54 -35.35 -20.50
N TYR A 710 14.26 -35.74 -20.56
CA TYR A 710 13.16 -34.84 -20.88
C TYR A 710 13.01 -33.70 -19.87
N GLY A 711 13.06 -34.01 -18.56
CA GLY A 711 12.99 -32.98 -17.51
C GLY A 711 14.16 -31.99 -17.57
N VAL A 712 15.38 -32.49 -17.78
CA VAL A 712 16.57 -31.65 -17.92
C VAL A 712 16.53 -30.82 -19.21
N ALA A 713 15.99 -31.38 -20.31
CA ALA A 713 15.78 -30.63 -21.53
C ALA A 713 14.78 -29.48 -21.34
N LEU A 714 13.64 -29.72 -20.67
CA LEU A 714 12.70 -28.65 -20.33
C LEU A 714 13.35 -27.57 -19.45
N TYR A 715 14.14 -27.98 -18.46
CA TYR A 715 14.87 -27.08 -17.58
C TYR A 715 15.77 -26.12 -18.37
N TYR A 716 16.59 -26.62 -19.30
CA TYR A 716 17.46 -25.75 -20.12
C TYR A 716 16.70 -25.00 -21.22
N LEU A 717 15.70 -25.62 -21.85
CA LEU A 717 14.99 -25.05 -23.00
C LEU A 717 14.07 -23.89 -22.60
N THR A 718 13.46 -23.95 -21.42
CA THR A 718 12.62 -22.86 -20.90
C THR A 718 13.42 -21.58 -20.72
N ASN A 719 14.57 -21.67 -20.05
CA ASN A 719 15.47 -20.52 -19.87
C ASN A 719 16.09 -20.04 -21.20
N TRP A 720 16.45 -20.97 -22.10
CA TRP A 720 16.93 -20.60 -23.44
C TRP A 720 15.86 -19.87 -24.27
N ASN A 721 14.62 -20.33 -24.23
CA ASN A 721 13.51 -19.69 -24.94
C ASN A 721 13.20 -18.30 -24.36
N GLU A 722 13.22 -18.17 -23.04
CA GLU A 722 12.95 -16.91 -22.35
C GLU A 722 14.02 -15.85 -22.67
N SER A 723 15.30 -16.23 -22.67
CA SER A 723 16.40 -15.33 -23.07
C SER A 723 16.36 -14.95 -24.56
N ARG A 724 15.94 -15.85 -25.47
CA ARG A 724 15.84 -15.56 -26.92
C ARG A 724 14.61 -14.75 -27.31
N VAL A 725 13.48 -14.97 -26.64
CA VAL A 725 12.19 -14.34 -26.99
C VAL A 725 11.96 -13.04 -26.22
N HIS A 726 12.45 -12.94 -24.99
CA HIS A 726 12.23 -11.78 -24.13
C HIS A 726 13.50 -10.97 -23.84
N GLY A 727 14.69 -11.48 -24.20
CA GLY A 727 15.96 -10.74 -24.05
C GLY A 727 16.42 -10.55 -22.60
N VAL A 728 15.81 -11.25 -21.64
CA VAL A 728 16.06 -11.09 -20.20
C VAL A 728 16.90 -12.26 -19.67
N ALA A 729 17.97 -11.94 -18.94
CA ALA A 729 18.77 -12.91 -18.18
C ALA A 729 18.62 -12.63 -16.68
N TYR A 730 18.08 -13.58 -15.91
CA TYR A 730 17.68 -13.40 -14.50
C TYR A 730 18.82 -13.52 -13.47
N SER A 731 20.09 -13.33 -13.86
CA SER A 731 21.22 -13.51 -12.94
C SER A 731 22.41 -12.59 -13.23
N ARG A 732 23.04 -12.04 -12.19
CA ARG A 732 24.28 -11.24 -12.24
C ARG A 732 25.34 -11.80 -11.27
N PRO A 733 26.62 -11.96 -11.66
CA PRO A 733 27.17 -11.82 -13.01
C PRO A 733 26.71 -12.96 -13.94
N GLU A 734 26.36 -12.59 -15.17
CA GLU A 734 25.64 -13.38 -16.17
C GLU A 734 26.41 -14.65 -16.54
N ALA A 735 27.73 -14.54 -16.71
CA ALA A 735 28.54 -15.65 -17.19
C ALA A 735 28.80 -16.73 -16.12
N LEU A 736 29.07 -16.33 -14.88
CA LEU A 736 29.44 -17.26 -13.79
C LEU A 736 28.22 -18.05 -13.32
N TYR A 737 27.10 -17.38 -13.10
CA TYR A 737 25.88 -18.05 -12.68
C TYR A 737 25.32 -18.93 -13.79
N PHE A 738 25.26 -18.44 -15.03
CA PHE A 738 24.70 -19.22 -16.13
C PHE A 738 25.61 -20.39 -16.54
N TRP A 739 26.90 -20.15 -16.82
CA TRP A 739 27.76 -21.21 -17.37
C TRP A 739 28.35 -22.14 -16.31
N VAL A 740 28.71 -21.63 -15.12
CA VAL A 740 29.36 -22.46 -14.09
C VAL A 740 28.32 -23.14 -13.21
N TYR A 741 27.38 -22.38 -12.65
CA TYR A 741 26.38 -22.94 -11.74
C TYR A 741 25.23 -23.61 -12.51
N TYR A 742 24.56 -22.85 -13.37
CA TYR A 742 23.32 -23.30 -14.01
C TYR A 742 23.58 -24.38 -15.07
N VAL A 743 24.54 -24.19 -15.98
CA VAL A 743 24.96 -25.23 -16.95
C VAL A 743 25.97 -26.20 -16.34
N GLY A 744 27.06 -25.70 -15.77
CA GLY A 744 28.18 -26.54 -15.33
C GLY A 744 27.82 -27.55 -14.24
N PHE A 745 27.26 -27.11 -13.10
CA PHE A 745 26.88 -28.03 -12.03
C PHE A 745 25.67 -28.90 -12.36
N ASN A 746 24.84 -28.52 -13.34
CA ASN A 746 23.73 -29.36 -13.78
C ASN A 746 24.07 -30.25 -14.99
N LEU A 747 25.24 -30.09 -15.62
CA LEU A 747 25.69 -30.90 -16.75
C LEU A 747 25.75 -32.41 -16.44
N PRO A 748 26.21 -32.87 -15.25
CA PRO A 748 26.20 -34.30 -14.92
C PRO A 748 24.82 -34.95 -14.98
N TRP A 749 23.77 -34.19 -14.62
CA TRP A 749 22.37 -34.64 -14.67
C TRP A 749 21.85 -34.79 -16.11
N ALA A 750 22.47 -34.14 -17.09
CA ALA A 750 22.20 -34.36 -18.52
C ALA A 750 23.02 -35.53 -19.09
N VAL A 751 24.31 -35.60 -18.74
CA VAL A 751 25.27 -36.53 -19.37
C VAL A 751 25.07 -37.97 -18.90
N MET A 752 24.91 -38.20 -17.60
CA MET A 752 24.83 -39.56 -17.04
C MET A 752 23.63 -40.37 -17.56
N PRO A 753 22.40 -39.81 -17.64
CA PRO A 753 21.27 -40.54 -18.21
C PRO A 753 21.47 -40.90 -19.68
N LEU A 754 22.07 -40.03 -20.49
CA LEU A 754 22.30 -40.30 -21.92
C LEU A 754 23.32 -41.43 -22.14
N VAL A 755 24.36 -41.50 -21.31
CA VAL A 755 25.35 -42.59 -21.34
C VAL A 755 24.70 -43.92 -20.96
N LEU A 756 23.92 -43.93 -19.87
CA LEU A 756 23.21 -45.12 -19.39
C LEU A 756 22.11 -45.59 -20.34
N LEU A 757 21.46 -44.66 -21.06
CA LEU A 757 20.48 -44.95 -22.10
C LEU A 757 21.15 -45.62 -23.32
N ARG A 758 22.30 -45.09 -23.77
CA ARG A 758 23.07 -45.66 -24.89
C ARG A 758 23.58 -47.06 -24.58
N ASP A 759 24.10 -47.29 -23.38
CA ASP A 759 24.56 -48.62 -22.94
C ASP A 759 23.42 -49.64 -22.94
N SER A 760 22.29 -49.28 -22.32
CA SER A 760 21.12 -50.17 -22.27
C SER A 760 20.56 -50.46 -23.67
N TRP A 761 20.55 -49.48 -24.57
CA TRP A 761 20.13 -49.66 -25.95
C TRP A 761 21.02 -50.66 -26.72
N GLN A 762 22.33 -50.57 -26.55
CA GLN A 762 23.29 -51.47 -27.20
C GLN A 762 23.16 -52.90 -26.69
N GLN A 763 22.99 -53.09 -25.38
CA GLN A 763 22.83 -54.43 -24.78
C GLN A 763 21.52 -55.10 -25.22
N VAL A 764 20.42 -54.35 -25.27
CA VAL A 764 19.14 -54.84 -25.79
C VAL A 764 19.27 -55.21 -27.27
N SER A 765 19.92 -54.38 -28.09
CA SER A 765 20.12 -54.64 -29.52
C SER A 765 20.95 -55.91 -29.78
N LYS A 766 22.03 -56.12 -29.01
CA LYS A 766 22.85 -57.34 -29.11
C LYS A 766 22.07 -58.60 -28.71
N ALA A 767 21.22 -58.51 -27.69
CA ALA A 767 20.39 -59.63 -27.26
C ALA A 767 19.37 -60.03 -28.34
N PHE A 768 18.78 -59.06 -29.05
CA PHE A 768 17.88 -59.34 -30.17
C PHE A 768 18.61 -59.95 -31.37
N ALA A 769 19.79 -59.44 -31.73
CA ALA A 769 20.60 -60.00 -32.82
C ALA A 769 20.98 -61.47 -32.57
N ALA A 770 21.42 -61.81 -31.35
CA ALA A 770 21.73 -63.18 -30.96
C ALA A 770 20.50 -64.12 -30.98
N LEU A 771 19.31 -63.56 -30.75
CA LEU A 771 18.04 -64.31 -30.76
C LEU A 771 17.55 -64.57 -32.19
N GLU A 772 17.90 -63.70 -33.14
CA GLU A 772 17.68 -63.90 -34.57
C GLU A 772 18.66 -64.93 -35.17
N GLU A 773 19.95 -64.89 -34.80
CA GLU A 773 20.93 -65.89 -35.22
C GLU A 773 20.53 -67.31 -34.75
N LYS A 774 20.06 -67.44 -33.51
CA LYS A 774 19.57 -68.72 -32.96
C LYS A 774 18.24 -69.22 -33.54
N LYS A 775 17.51 -68.37 -34.27
CA LYS A 775 16.33 -68.78 -35.05
C LYS A 775 16.69 -69.22 -36.48
N MET A 776 17.88 -68.86 -36.94
CA MET A 776 18.40 -69.19 -38.27
C MET A 776 19.27 -70.46 -38.25
N GLU A 777 19.82 -70.84 -37.09
CA GLU A 777 20.24 -72.22 -36.75
C GLU A 777 19.04 -73.13 -36.44
#